data_AF-A0A963B0M5-F1
#
_entry.id   AF-A0A963B0M5-F1
#
_cell.length_a   1.000
_cell.length_b   1.000
_cell.length_c   1.000
_cell.angle_alpha   90.00
_cell.angle_beta   90.00
_cell.angle_gamma   90.00
#
_symmetry.space_group_name_H-M   'P 1'
#
loop_
_entity.id
_entity.type
_entity.pdbx_description
1 polymer ?
#
loop_
_entity_poly.entity_id
_entity_poly.type
_entity_poly.pdbx_seq_one_letter_code
_entity_poly.pdbx_strand_id
1 'polypeptide(L)'
;MQRLGVIVLLIIATHIGLVQAAGDPERGKQRAALCFGCHGPNGQSLNPEYPNLAGQKELYLIKQLTAFRAGERKNPLMTPMAAQLNDQDVLDVAAFFSAQEVIQAGATKKQLAETETRYEGAPSGIDADFVTAPGVDPEIALTNTEMEQSKKIFFERCAGCHGVLRKGATGKPLTTDITRKRGTAYLKNFITYGSPAGMPNWGTSGQLSEAEIDMMAKYLQHEPPVPPEWGLKEMKGTWKVSVAPDQRPTKKMNDLNLDNLFSVTLRDSGEIALIDGDTKKIVEVIKTGYAVHISRISSSGRYLYVIGRDARINLIDLWMNPPQNVAEIKVGLEARSVETSKFKGYEDKFAVAGTYWPPQFVVMQGDTLEPMKLVSTRGLTVDTQEYHPEPRVAAIVSSHEKPEFMINVKETGKVLLVDYSDFNNLKITSIDAAPFLHDGGWEKTHRYFMSAANKSNQIAVIDSKEGKLVKLVDVGQIPHPGRGANFTDPVYGDVWATSHLGDDTISLIATGEGKSAWTVVRTLKGQGGGSLFLKTHPKSHNLWVDTPLNPADNISQSISVFDLANLDKGFETLPIGEWADLGEGPKRVVQPEYNKAGDEVWFSVWNGKEQKSAIVVVDDKTRRLKQVIKDPRLITPTGKFNVYNTQHDVY
;
A
#
# COMPACT_ATOMS: atom_id res chain seq x y z
N MET A 1 -39.37 -89.47 -14.07
CA MET A 1 -38.54 -90.54 -14.66
C MET A 1 -37.20 -89.95 -15.06
N GLN A 2 -36.12 -90.62 -14.63
CA GLN A 2 -34.77 -90.68 -15.23
C GLN A 2 -33.89 -89.40 -15.37
N ARG A 3 -32.92 -89.33 -14.44
CA ARG A 3 -31.46 -89.24 -14.62
C ARG A 3 -30.92 -88.89 -16.02
N LEU A 4 -29.99 -87.94 -16.09
CA LEU A 4 -28.57 -88.20 -16.43
C LEU A 4 -27.71 -86.96 -16.10
N GLY A 5 -26.57 -87.17 -15.44
CA GLY A 5 -25.61 -86.11 -15.11
C GLY A 5 -24.48 -86.01 -16.14
N VAL A 6 -23.80 -84.86 -16.15
CA VAL A 6 -22.40 -84.71 -16.54
C VAL A 6 -21.79 -83.61 -15.68
N ILE A 7 -20.74 -83.96 -14.94
CA ILE A 7 -19.83 -83.06 -14.24
C ILE A 7 -18.94 -82.40 -15.29
N VAL A 8 -18.91 -81.06 -15.33
CA VAL A 8 -17.90 -80.29 -16.06
C VAL A 8 -17.14 -79.44 -15.05
N LEU A 9 -15.85 -79.73 -14.92
CA LEU A 9 -14.88 -79.05 -14.07
C LEU A 9 -14.62 -77.64 -14.65
N LEU A 10 -15.03 -76.57 -13.95
CA LEU A 10 -14.69 -75.19 -14.32
C LEU A 10 -13.36 -74.82 -13.67
N ILE A 11 -12.27 -74.75 -14.46
CA ILE A 11 -11.03 -74.10 -14.05
C ILE A 11 -11.23 -72.59 -14.26
N ILE A 12 -11.57 -71.86 -13.19
CA ILE A 12 -11.49 -70.40 -13.16
C ILE A 12 -10.04 -70.04 -12.82
N ALA A 13 -9.26 -69.66 -13.84
CA ALA A 13 -7.99 -68.99 -13.63
C ALA A 13 -8.26 -67.56 -13.14
N THR A 14 -8.17 -67.35 -11.83
CA THR A 14 -8.13 -66.01 -11.23
C THR A 14 -6.85 -65.30 -11.66
N HIS A 15 -6.94 -64.50 -12.73
CA HIS A 15 -5.99 -63.41 -12.94
C HIS A 15 -6.35 -62.30 -11.95
N ILE A 16 -5.65 -62.25 -10.82
CA ILE A 16 -5.57 -61.04 -10.00
C ILE A 16 -4.75 -60.05 -10.83
N GLY A 17 -5.45 -59.29 -11.69
CA GLY A 17 -4.92 -58.05 -12.22
C GLY A 17 -4.80 -57.07 -11.06
N LEU A 18 -3.58 -56.82 -10.60
CA LEU A 18 -3.26 -55.63 -9.82
C LEU A 18 -3.63 -54.41 -10.67
N VAL A 19 -4.79 -53.82 -10.41
CA VAL A 19 -5.11 -52.48 -10.90
C VAL A 19 -4.18 -51.53 -10.15
N GLN A 20 -3.07 -51.13 -10.78
CA GLN A 20 -2.32 -49.95 -10.31
C GLN A 20 -3.29 -48.77 -10.37
N ALA A 21 -3.54 -48.13 -9.23
CA ALA A 21 -4.32 -46.89 -9.20
C ALA A 21 -3.62 -45.86 -10.11
N ALA A 22 -4.35 -45.27 -11.06
CA ALA A 22 -3.82 -44.19 -11.87
C ALA A 22 -3.68 -42.91 -11.03
N GLY A 23 -2.71 -42.04 -11.38
CA GLY A 23 -2.58 -40.72 -10.76
C GLY A 23 -3.71 -39.77 -11.18
N ASP A 24 -4.15 -38.91 -10.26
CA ASP A 24 -5.13 -37.84 -10.49
C ASP A 24 -4.44 -36.47 -10.53
N PRO A 25 -4.43 -35.78 -11.69
CA PRO A 25 -3.76 -34.47 -11.84
C PRO A 25 -4.33 -33.36 -10.94
N GLU A 26 -5.62 -33.37 -10.58
CA GLU A 26 -6.21 -32.32 -9.75
C GLU A 26 -5.82 -32.49 -8.27
N ARG A 27 -5.81 -33.73 -7.78
CA ARG A 27 -5.21 -34.04 -6.46
C ARG A 27 -3.71 -33.80 -6.47
N GLY A 28 -3.07 -34.14 -7.58
CA GLY A 28 -1.67 -33.90 -7.85
C GLY A 28 -1.29 -32.44 -7.72
N LYS A 29 -2.10 -31.53 -8.29
CA LYS A 29 -1.91 -30.08 -8.19
C LYS A 29 -1.93 -29.58 -6.74
N GLN A 30 -2.85 -30.09 -5.93
CA GLN A 30 -2.95 -29.71 -4.52
C GLN A 30 -1.73 -30.19 -3.71
N ARG A 31 -1.27 -31.42 -3.99
CA ARG A 31 -0.06 -31.99 -3.36
C ARG A 31 1.23 -31.34 -3.85
N ALA A 32 1.28 -30.97 -5.11
CA ALA A 32 2.41 -30.33 -5.75
C ALA A 32 2.66 -28.90 -5.26
N ALA A 33 1.72 -28.30 -4.50
CA ALA A 33 1.89 -26.98 -3.89
C ALA A 33 3.20 -26.81 -3.11
N LEU A 34 3.67 -27.88 -2.46
CA LEU A 34 4.93 -27.92 -1.73
C LEU A 34 6.16 -27.92 -2.67
N CYS A 35 6.00 -28.38 -3.90
CA CYS A 35 7.05 -28.44 -4.92
C CYS A 35 7.21 -27.13 -5.70
N PHE A 36 6.18 -26.27 -5.70
CA PHE A 36 6.15 -25.04 -6.51
C PHE A 36 7.26 -24.05 -6.14
N GLY A 37 7.69 -24.04 -4.87
CA GLY A 37 8.75 -23.15 -4.41
C GLY A 37 10.09 -23.36 -5.11
N CYS A 38 10.39 -24.57 -5.57
CA CYS A 38 11.64 -24.88 -6.27
C CYS A 38 11.42 -25.17 -7.76
N HIS A 39 10.32 -25.83 -8.12
CA HIS A 39 10.07 -26.27 -9.49
C HIS A 39 9.08 -25.38 -10.25
N GLY A 40 8.56 -24.32 -9.63
CA GLY A 40 7.52 -23.46 -10.21
C GLY A 40 6.12 -24.09 -10.17
N PRO A 41 5.06 -23.27 -10.23
CA PRO A 41 3.66 -23.72 -10.10
C PRO A 41 3.23 -24.70 -11.20
N ASN A 42 3.84 -24.62 -12.38
CA ASN A 42 3.58 -25.53 -13.50
C ASN A 42 4.76 -26.49 -13.76
N GLY A 43 5.70 -26.64 -12.82
CA GLY A 43 6.89 -27.48 -13.01
C GLY A 43 7.97 -26.83 -13.89
N GLN A 44 7.87 -25.53 -14.15
CA GLN A 44 8.89 -24.75 -14.85
C GLN A 44 9.68 -23.91 -13.83
N SER A 45 10.90 -24.35 -13.53
CA SER A 45 11.83 -23.63 -12.67
C SER A 45 12.47 -22.48 -13.45
N LEU A 46 12.50 -21.30 -12.82
CA LEU A 46 13.27 -20.15 -13.30
C LEU A 46 14.74 -20.21 -12.83
N ASN A 47 15.07 -21.16 -11.94
CA ASN A 47 16.42 -21.42 -11.47
C ASN A 47 17.02 -22.64 -12.21
N PRO A 48 18.13 -22.49 -12.94
CA PRO A 48 18.74 -23.60 -13.70
C PRO A 48 19.28 -24.73 -12.81
N GLU A 49 19.49 -24.51 -11.52
CA GLU A 49 19.91 -25.54 -10.55
C GLU A 49 18.77 -26.50 -10.17
N TYR A 50 17.51 -26.12 -10.39
CA TYR A 50 16.36 -26.99 -10.16
C TYR A 50 15.81 -27.49 -11.49
N PRO A 51 15.65 -28.81 -11.65
CA PRO A 51 15.18 -29.36 -12.92
C PRO A 51 13.72 -28.97 -13.18
N ASN A 52 13.40 -28.72 -14.45
CA ASN A 52 12.03 -28.59 -14.91
C ASN A 52 11.32 -29.96 -14.81
N LEU A 53 10.16 -29.94 -14.17
CA LEU A 53 9.27 -31.09 -14.02
C LEU A 53 8.13 -31.05 -15.06
N ALA A 54 7.83 -29.88 -15.61
CA ALA A 54 6.80 -29.69 -16.61
C ALA A 54 7.04 -30.60 -17.82
N GLY A 55 6.01 -31.35 -18.21
CA GLY A 55 6.04 -32.23 -19.38
C GLY A 55 7.03 -33.40 -19.27
N GLN A 56 7.59 -33.65 -18.08
CA GLN A 56 8.48 -34.77 -17.85
C GLN A 56 7.69 -36.09 -17.84
N LYS A 57 8.31 -37.19 -18.28
CA LYS A 57 7.64 -38.50 -18.33
C LYS A 57 7.13 -38.91 -16.94
N GLU A 58 5.85 -39.22 -16.83
CA GLU A 58 5.20 -39.56 -15.54
C GLU A 58 5.93 -40.70 -14.80
N LEU A 59 6.24 -41.80 -15.49
CA LEU A 59 7.02 -42.91 -14.93
C LEU A 59 8.43 -42.50 -14.46
N TYR A 60 9.04 -41.51 -15.12
CA TYR A 60 10.32 -40.98 -14.68
C TYR A 60 10.16 -40.21 -13.36
N LEU A 61 9.14 -39.36 -13.24
CA LEU A 61 8.85 -38.62 -12.01
C LEU A 61 8.53 -39.58 -10.84
N ILE A 62 7.69 -40.59 -11.07
CA ILE A 62 7.38 -41.65 -10.08
C ILE A 62 8.67 -42.31 -9.59
N LYS A 63 9.53 -42.71 -10.53
CA LYS A 63 10.82 -43.35 -10.20
C LYS A 63 11.73 -42.45 -9.38
N GLN A 64 11.84 -41.16 -9.73
CA GLN A 64 12.70 -40.23 -8.99
C GLN A 64 12.19 -39.94 -7.59
N LEU A 65 10.89 -39.67 -7.43
CA LEU A 65 10.29 -39.41 -6.13
C LEU A 65 10.39 -40.64 -5.21
N THR A 66 10.14 -41.83 -5.76
CA THR A 66 10.31 -43.09 -5.02
C THR A 66 11.77 -43.30 -4.60
N ALA A 67 12.73 -43.04 -5.50
CA ALA A 67 14.16 -43.19 -5.18
C ALA A 67 14.65 -42.17 -4.14
N PHE A 68 14.14 -40.93 -4.15
CA PHE A 68 14.44 -39.94 -3.10
C PHE A 68 13.87 -40.36 -1.74
N ARG A 69 12.64 -40.88 -1.72
CA ARG A 69 11.96 -41.35 -0.51
C ARG A 69 12.62 -42.61 0.08
N ALA A 70 13.08 -43.53 -0.76
CA ALA A 70 13.81 -44.72 -0.35
C ALA A 70 15.28 -44.44 0.03
N GLY A 71 15.77 -43.22 -0.17
CA GLY A 71 17.17 -42.85 0.10
C GLY A 71 18.18 -43.38 -0.92
N GLU A 72 17.71 -44.05 -1.98
CA GLU A 72 18.51 -44.55 -3.10
C GLU A 72 19.07 -43.41 -3.96
N ARG A 73 18.31 -42.31 -4.06
CA ARG A 73 18.79 -41.04 -4.62
C ARG A 73 18.91 -40.02 -3.48
N LYS A 74 20.12 -39.49 -3.28
CA LYS A 74 20.40 -38.55 -2.19
C LYS A 74 20.40 -37.12 -2.71
N ASN A 75 19.55 -36.28 -2.15
CA ASN A 75 19.61 -34.83 -2.34
C ASN A 75 19.10 -34.16 -1.05
N PRO A 76 19.86 -33.24 -0.44
CA PRO A 76 19.50 -32.62 0.84
C PRO A 76 18.12 -31.94 0.88
N LEU A 77 17.59 -31.55 -0.29
CA LEU A 77 16.29 -30.91 -0.42
C LEU A 77 15.20 -31.91 -0.83
N MET A 78 15.45 -32.74 -1.84
CA MET A 78 14.41 -33.64 -2.37
C MET A 78 14.15 -34.87 -1.50
N THR A 79 15.13 -35.35 -0.72
CA THR A 79 14.95 -36.48 0.20
C THR A 79 13.89 -36.20 1.30
N PRO A 80 13.96 -35.09 2.07
CA PRO A 80 12.91 -34.77 3.05
C PRO A 80 11.58 -34.36 2.42
N MET A 81 11.58 -33.85 1.18
CA MET A 81 10.36 -33.50 0.45
C MET A 81 9.61 -34.76 -0.03
N ALA A 82 10.33 -35.72 -0.61
CA ALA A 82 9.74 -36.98 -1.06
C ALA A 82 9.29 -37.87 0.11
N ALA A 83 9.92 -37.74 1.28
CA ALA A 83 9.53 -38.47 2.50
C ALA A 83 8.11 -38.13 3.00
N GLN A 84 7.55 -36.99 2.59
CA GLN A 84 6.20 -36.55 2.99
C GLN A 84 5.10 -37.10 2.08
N LEU A 85 5.45 -37.79 0.99
CA LEU A 85 4.50 -38.30 0.01
C LEU A 85 4.21 -39.78 0.26
N ASN A 86 2.94 -40.16 0.29
CA ASN A 86 2.55 -41.57 0.20
C ASN A 86 2.55 -42.05 -1.27
N ASP A 87 2.30 -43.35 -1.50
CA ASP A 87 2.36 -43.93 -2.84
C ASP A 87 1.37 -43.28 -3.83
N GLN A 88 0.17 -42.93 -3.37
CA GLN A 88 -0.82 -42.25 -4.20
C GLN A 88 -0.42 -40.79 -4.47
N ASP A 89 0.15 -40.09 -3.50
CA ASP A 89 0.64 -38.71 -3.70
C ASP A 89 1.76 -38.68 -4.76
N VAL A 90 2.63 -39.70 -4.81
CA VAL A 90 3.68 -39.81 -5.83
C VAL A 90 3.08 -39.95 -7.23
N LEU A 91 2.03 -40.77 -7.38
CA LEU A 91 1.33 -40.97 -8.65
C LEU A 91 0.58 -39.70 -9.06
N ASP A 92 -0.15 -39.07 -8.14
CA ASP A 92 -0.93 -37.86 -8.39
C ASP A 92 -0.02 -36.68 -8.77
N VAL A 93 1.09 -36.45 -8.04
CA VAL A 93 2.06 -35.37 -8.36
C VAL A 93 2.76 -35.61 -9.69
N ALA A 94 3.10 -36.86 -10.01
CA ALA A 94 3.71 -37.20 -11.29
C ALA A 94 2.73 -36.96 -12.45
N ALA A 95 1.46 -37.34 -12.30
CA ALA A 95 0.40 -37.10 -13.29
C ALA A 95 0.13 -35.61 -13.50
N PHE A 96 0.20 -34.79 -12.45
CA PHE A 96 0.05 -33.34 -12.56
C PHE A 96 1.17 -32.69 -13.37
N PHE A 97 2.44 -32.95 -13.03
CA PHE A 97 3.58 -32.30 -13.69
C PHE A 97 3.82 -32.81 -15.12
N SER A 98 3.54 -34.09 -15.39
CA SER A 98 3.67 -34.66 -16.73
C SER A 98 2.68 -34.06 -17.72
N ALA A 99 1.53 -33.57 -17.25
CA ALA A 99 0.49 -32.93 -18.05
C ALA A 99 0.76 -31.44 -18.36
N GLN A 100 1.82 -30.85 -17.82
CA GLN A 100 2.14 -29.43 -18.04
C GLN A 100 2.89 -29.22 -19.36
N GLU A 101 2.65 -28.09 -20.03
CA GLU A 101 3.35 -27.74 -21.27
C GLU A 101 4.82 -27.35 -21.03
N VAL A 102 5.71 -27.72 -21.96
CA VAL A 102 7.14 -27.34 -21.94
C VAL A 102 7.36 -26.12 -22.83
N ILE A 103 7.74 -24.99 -22.25
CA ILE A 103 8.19 -23.82 -23.03
C ILE A 103 9.71 -23.93 -23.22
N GLN A 104 10.18 -24.02 -24.47
CA GLN A 104 11.62 -23.94 -24.78
C GLN A 104 12.12 -22.50 -24.53
N ALA A 105 13.17 -22.37 -23.73
CA ALA A 105 13.73 -21.09 -23.31
C ALA A 105 14.45 -20.36 -24.45
N GLY A 106 14.05 -19.10 -24.68
CA GLY A 106 14.69 -18.19 -25.62
C GLY A 106 14.41 -16.73 -25.27
N ALA A 107 14.82 -16.28 -24.09
CA ALA A 107 14.97 -14.86 -23.77
C ALA A 107 16.37 -14.65 -23.19
N THR A 108 17.16 -13.76 -23.79
CA THR A 108 18.56 -13.53 -23.41
C THR A 108 18.66 -12.55 -22.24
N LYS A 109 19.74 -12.68 -21.44
CA LYS A 109 20.10 -11.85 -20.27
C LYS A 109 19.92 -10.33 -20.44
N LYS A 110 19.90 -9.82 -21.67
CA LYS A 110 19.72 -8.40 -21.98
C LYS A 110 18.30 -7.91 -21.73
N GLN A 111 17.27 -8.74 -21.94
CA GLN A 111 15.87 -8.38 -21.69
C GLN A 111 15.51 -8.41 -20.19
N LEU A 112 16.24 -9.18 -19.39
CA LEU A 112 16.06 -9.19 -17.93
C LEU A 112 16.70 -7.95 -17.29
N ALA A 113 17.79 -7.44 -17.87
CA ALA A 113 18.49 -6.26 -17.39
C ALA A 113 17.69 -4.94 -17.55
N GLU A 114 16.78 -4.87 -18.52
CA GLU A 114 15.98 -3.66 -18.78
C GLU A 114 14.75 -3.55 -17.86
N THR A 115 14.46 -4.59 -17.08
CA THR A 115 13.39 -4.59 -16.05
C THR A 115 13.87 -4.08 -14.68
N GLU A 116 15.18 -3.82 -14.53
CA GLU A 116 15.96 -3.68 -13.29
C GLU A 116 15.73 -2.41 -12.44
N THR A 117 14.75 -1.56 -12.73
CA THR A 117 14.56 -0.27 -12.00
C THR A 117 13.27 -0.14 -11.17
N ARG A 118 12.68 -1.25 -10.70
CA ARG A 118 11.38 -1.21 -9.99
C ARG A 118 11.49 -1.16 -8.47
N TYR A 119 11.09 0.00 -7.92
CA TYR A 119 10.63 0.26 -6.54
C TYR A 119 11.68 0.22 -5.42
N GLU A 120 12.30 1.38 -5.16
CA GLU A 120 12.88 1.69 -3.84
C GLU A 120 11.80 2.32 -2.94
N GLY A 121 11.46 1.61 -1.86
CA GLY A 121 10.77 2.22 -0.73
C GLY A 121 11.64 3.37 -0.20
N ALA A 122 11.07 4.56 -0.06
CA ALA A 122 11.84 5.69 0.46
C ALA A 122 12.31 5.35 1.88
N PRO A 123 13.54 5.73 2.26
CA PRO A 123 14.12 5.43 3.56
C PRO A 123 13.25 5.87 4.77
N SER A 124 13.49 5.37 5.98
CA SER A 124 12.84 5.93 7.19
C SER A 124 13.65 7.11 7.71
N GLY A 125 13.02 8.07 8.40
CA GLY A 125 13.70 9.24 8.96
C GLY A 125 14.35 9.02 10.34
N ILE A 126 14.58 7.77 10.76
CA ILE A 126 15.14 7.41 12.07
C ILE A 126 16.65 7.23 11.96
N ASP A 127 17.43 8.00 12.74
CA ASP A 127 18.89 7.90 12.79
C ASP A 127 19.36 6.65 13.57
N ALA A 128 20.54 6.13 13.21
CA ALA A 128 20.91 4.75 13.45
C ALA A 128 21.63 4.47 14.79
N ASP A 129 21.99 5.47 15.60
CA ASP A 129 22.87 5.18 16.74
C ASP A 129 22.20 4.45 17.95
N PHE A 130 22.93 3.44 18.46
CA PHE A 130 22.95 2.79 19.80
C PHE A 130 22.43 1.33 19.98
N VAL A 131 23.36 0.54 20.58
CA VAL A 131 23.31 -0.68 21.44
C VAL A 131 23.45 -2.08 20.80
N THR A 132 24.53 -2.78 21.19
CA THR A 132 24.71 -4.25 21.09
C THR A 132 24.15 -4.97 22.32
N ALA A 133 23.36 -6.02 22.12
CA ALA A 133 22.81 -6.85 23.19
C ALA A 133 23.77 -8.00 23.59
N PRO A 134 24.00 -8.28 24.89
CA PRO A 134 24.74 -9.46 25.33
C PRO A 134 23.94 -10.76 25.13
N GLY A 135 24.62 -11.86 24.79
CA GLY A 135 24.03 -13.22 24.78
C GLY A 135 23.57 -13.75 23.42
N VAL A 136 24.06 -13.17 22.33
CA VAL A 136 23.74 -13.62 20.97
C VAL A 136 24.59 -14.83 20.58
N ASP A 137 23.96 -15.84 19.99
CA ASP A 137 24.63 -17.00 19.38
C ASP A 137 25.71 -16.52 18.37
N PRO A 138 26.97 -17.01 18.49
CA PRO A 138 28.06 -16.63 17.60
C PRO A 138 27.73 -16.74 16.10
N GLU A 139 26.84 -17.65 15.69
CA GLU A 139 26.47 -17.84 14.28
C GLU A 139 25.62 -16.70 13.70
N ILE A 140 24.95 -15.91 14.56
CA ILE A 140 24.13 -14.76 14.16
C ILE A 140 24.68 -13.43 14.67
N ALA A 141 25.89 -13.42 15.24
CA ALA A 141 26.57 -12.21 15.66
C ALA A 141 26.79 -11.27 14.46
N LEU A 142 26.61 -9.97 14.70
CA LEU A 142 26.92 -8.90 13.76
C LEU A 142 27.94 -7.98 14.41
N THR A 143 28.91 -7.51 13.62
CA THR A 143 29.74 -6.37 14.02
C THR A 143 28.89 -5.11 14.17
N ASN A 144 29.42 -4.08 14.85
CA ASN A 144 28.70 -2.81 14.99
C ASN A 144 28.34 -2.21 13.63
N THR A 145 29.28 -2.23 12.68
CA THR A 145 29.04 -1.71 11.32
C THR A 145 27.93 -2.49 10.59
N GLU A 146 27.94 -3.82 10.70
CA GLU A 146 26.89 -4.64 10.08
C GLU A 146 25.53 -4.44 10.77
N MET A 147 25.51 -4.26 12.10
CA MET A 147 24.30 -3.94 12.84
C MET A 147 23.69 -2.62 12.37
N GLU A 148 24.50 -1.58 12.23
CA GLU A 148 24.07 -0.26 11.76
C GLU A 148 23.56 -0.28 10.32
N GLN A 149 24.28 -0.96 9.42
CA GLN A 149 23.85 -1.11 8.03
C GLN A 149 22.56 -1.93 7.93
N SER A 150 22.43 -3.02 8.70
CA SER A 150 21.20 -3.83 8.73
C SER A 150 20.02 -3.05 9.32
N LYS A 151 20.27 -2.27 10.38
CA LYS A 151 19.29 -1.37 10.98
C LYS A 151 18.77 -0.40 9.93
N LYS A 152 19.68 0.31 9.25
CA LYS A 152 19.34 1.20 8.15
C LYS A 152 18.48 0.50 7.09
N ILE A 153 18.95 -0.63 6.54
CA ILE A 153 18.19 -1.39 5.53
C ILE A 153 16.79 -1.77 6.05
N PHE A 154 16.69 -2.28 7.27
CA PHE A 154 15.41 -2.67 7.86
C PHE A 154 14.45 -1.49 7.94
N PHE A 155 14.91 -0.37 8.49
CA PHE A 155 14.11 0.82 8.67
C PHE A 155 13.63 1.37 7.31
N GLU A 156 14.54 1.44 6.35
CA GLU A 156 14.27 2.01 5.04
C GLU A 156 13.33 1.14 4.17
N ARG A 157 13.46 -0.19 4.27
CA ARG A 157 12.85 -1.12 3.30
C ARG A 157 11.84 -2.09 3.90
N CYS A 158 11.90 -2.35 5.21
CA CYS A 158 11.12 -3.41 5.86
C CYS A 158 10.13 -2.88 6.91
N ALA A 159 10.51 -1.86 7.69
CA ALA A 159 9.74 -1.39 8.86
C ALA A 159 8.35 -0.86 8.49
N GLY A 160 8.17 -0.28 7.29
CA GLY A 160 6.85 0.14 6.81
C GLY A 160 5.82 -1.00 6.81
N CYS A 161 6.25 -2.22 6.47
CA CYS A 161 5.41 -3.41 6.41
C CYS A 161 5.44 -4.25 7.69
N HIS A 162 6.56 -4.27 8.42
CA HIS A 162 6.76 -5.16 9.57
C HIS A 162 6.73 -4.46 10.94
N GLY A 163 6.64 -3.13 10.98
CA GLY A 163 6.75 -2.30 12.18
C GLY A 163 8.21 -2.11 12.61
N VAL A 164 8.52 -0.98 13.26
CA VAL A 164 9.88 -0.72 13.74
C VAL A 164 10.28 -1.66 14.87
N LEU A 165 9.30 -2.09 15.68
CA LEU A 165 9.47 -3.11 16.72
C LEU A 165 9.26 -4.53 16.21
N ARG A 166 9.11 -4.71 14.89
CA ARG A 166 8.92 -6.01 14.21
C ARG A 166 7.67 -6.78 14.65
N LYS A 167 6.69 -6.11 15.24
CA LYS A 167 5.44 -6.73 15.73
C LYS A 167 4.40 -6.99 14.63
N GLY A 168 4.73 -6.64 13.38
CA GLY A 168 3.83 -6.82 12.25
C GLY A 168 2.97 -5.59 12.00
N ALA A 169 2.56 -5.44 10.75
CA ALA A 169 1.82 -4.30 10.26
C ALA A 169 0.95 -4.75 9.09
N THR A 170 1.37 -4.52 7.84
CA THR A 170 0.76 -5.20 6.68
C THR A 170 1.41 -6.57 6.44
N GLY A 171 2.69 -6.70 6.78
CA GLY A 171 3.47 -7.94 6.82
C GLY A 171 3.45 -8.59 8.20
N LYS A 172 3.81 -9.89 8.24
CA LYS A 172 3.80 -10.71 9.46
C LYS A 172 4.83 -10.20 10.50
N PRO A 173 4.63 -10.47 11.79
CA PRO A 173 5.65 -10.19 12.81
C PRO A 173 6.98 -10.90 12.50
N LEU A 174 8.08 -10.21 12.77
CA LEU A 174 9.47 -10.67 12.63
C LEU A 174 10.22 -10.58 13.98
N THR A 175 9.51 -10.84 15.08
CA THR A 175 10.08 -10.89 16.42
C THR A 175 10.98 -12.12 16.59
N THR A 176 11.91 -12.02 17.54
CA THR A 176 12.97 -13.03 17.76
C THR A 176 12.42 -14.42 18.10
N ASP A 177 11.26 -14.51 18.76
CA ASP A 177 10.57 -15.77 19.05
C ASP A 177 10.07 -16.50 17.78
N ILE A 178 9.89 -15.78 16.67
CA ILE A 178 9.53 -16.32 15.35
C ILE A 178 10.79 -16.55 14.51
N THR A 179 11.63 -15.52 14.36
CA THR A 179 12.75 -15.52 13.41
C THR A 179 13.84 -16.52 13.82
N ARG A 180 14.13 -16.66 15.13
CA ARG A 180 15.09 -17.67 15.62
C ARG A 180 14.63 -19.10 15.36
N LYS A 181 13.32 -19.38 15.41
CA LYS A 181 12.76 -20.71 15.08
C LYS A 181 12.85 -21.02 13.58
N ARG A 182 12.78 -19.99 12.73
CA ARG A 182 12.93 -20.14 11.27
C ARG A 182 14.39 -20.35 10.87
N GLY A 183 15.31 -19.67 11.56
CA GLY A 183 16.75 -19.76 11.33
C GLY A 183 17.24 -18.97 10.11
N THR A 184 18.54 -18.67 10.10
CA THR A 184 19.18 -17.79 9.11
C THR A 184 18.98 -18.27 7.67
N ALA A 185 19.13 -19.57 7.39
CA ALA A 185 19.00 -20.12 6.04
C ALA A 185 17.60 -19.90 5.43
N TYR A 186 16.54 -20.10 6.23
CA TYR A 186 15.17 -19.81 5.80
C TYR A 186 14.99 -18.31 5.52
N LEU A 187 15.43 -17.46 6.45
CA LEU A 187 15.28 -16.01 6.34
C LEU A 187 16.02 -15.47 5.11
N LYS A 188 17.25 -15.94 4.84
CA LYS A 188 17.99 -15.58 3.63
C LYS A 188 17.19 -15.92 2.38
N ASN A 189 16.73 -17.17 2.25
CA ASN A 189 15.92 -17.57 1.09
C ASN A 189 14.64 -16.74 0.96
N PHE A 190 13.93 -16.52 2.06
CA PHE A 190 12.69 -15.74 2.03
C PHE A 190 12.94 -14.28 1.63
N ILE A 191 14.00 -13.64 2.12
CA ILE A 191 14.38 -12.28 1.73
C ILE A 191 14.83 -12.26 0.26
N THR A 192 15.59 -13.25 -0.20
CA THR A 192 16.05 -13.34 -1.59
C THR A 192 14.88 -13.42 -2.58
N TYR A 193 13.92 -14.30 -2.33
CA TYR A 193 12.87 -14.66 -3.30
C TYR A 193 11.52 -13.98 -3.05
N GLY A 194 11.29 -13.40 -1.87
CA GLY A 194 10.01 -12.78 -1.52
C GLY A 194 8.87 -13.80 -1.44
N SER A 195 7.63 -13.32 -1.61
CA SER A 195 6.45 -14.20 -1.66
C SER A 195 5.32 -13.61 -2.52
N PRO A 196 4.49 -14.44 -3.17
CA PRO A 196 3.32 -13.99 -3.94
C PRO A 196 2.29 -13.19 -3.12
N ALA A 197 2.32 -13.30 -1.79
CA ALA A 197 1.42 -12.59 -0.88
C ALA A 197 1.87 -11.14 -0.57
N GLY A 198 2.80 -10.59 -1.36
CA GLY A 198 3.20 -9.18 -1.31
C GLY A 198 4.55 -8.89 -0.64
N MET A 199 5.36 -9.90 -0.30
CA MET A 199 6.75 -9.67 0.14
C MET A 199 7.64 -9.49 -1.09
N PRO A 200 8.38 -8.36 -1.23
CA PRO A 200 9.30 -8.16 -2.35
C PRO A 200 10.43 -9.20 -2.37
N ASN A 201 10.92 -9.49 -3.57
CA ASN A 201 12.01 -10.43 -3.83
C ASN A 201 13.37 -9.71 -3.82
N TRP A 202 13.84 -9.29 -2.64
CA TRP A 202 14.97 -8.37 -2.50
C TRP A 202 16.28 -8.83 -3.14
N GLY A 203 16.54 -10.14 -3.14
CA GLY A 203 17.75 -10.70 -3.76
C GLY A 203 17.60 -10.92 -5.26
N THR A 204 16.52 -11.56 -5.71
CA THR A 204 16.33 -11.80 -7.15
C THR A 204 15.94 -10.54 -7.93
N SER A 205 15.49 -9.48 -7.25
CA SER A 205 15.35 -8.14 -7.83
C SER A 205 16.66 -7.35 -7.89
N GLY A 206 17.75 -7.87 -7.30
CA GLY A 206 19.04 -7.17 -7.23
C GLY A 206 19.08 -6.00 -6.23
N GLN A 207 18.01 -5.76 -5.48
CA GLN A 207 17.91 -4.62 -4.57
C GLN A 207 18.77 -4.78 -3.31
N LEU A 208 18.97 -6.01 -2.83
CA LEU A 208 19.93 -6.33 -1.77
C LEU A 208 20.95 -7.33 -2.31
N SER A 209 22.22 -7.04 -2.04
CA SER A 209 23.33 -7.97 -2.28
C SER A 209 23.22 -9.20 -1.37
N GLU A 210 23.90 -10.29 -1.73
CA GLU A 210 23.94 -11.52 -0.92
C GLU A 210 24.46 -11.24 0.50
N ALA A 211 25.44 -10.34 0.64
CA ALA A 211 25.98 -9.92 1.93
C ALA A 211 24.92 -9.17 2.76
N GLU A 212 24.19 -8.22 2.15
CA GLU A 212 23.10 -7.51 2.83
C GLU A 212 21.97 -8.45 3.24
N ILE A 213 21.66 -9.48 2.44
CA ILE A 213 20.66 -10.49 2.77
C ILE A 213 21.10 -11.34 3.97
N ASP A 214 22.37 -11.75 4.00
CA ASP A 214 22.95 -12.49 5.14
C ASP A 214 22.88 -11.66 6.42
N MET A 215 23.32 -10.41 6.34
CA MET A 215 23.26 -9.44 7.45
C MET A 215 21.83 -9.22 7.94
N MET A 216 20.88 -9.03 7.02
CA MET A 216 19.46 -8.86 7.36
C MET A 216 18.87 -10.11 8.02
N ALA A 217 19.17 -11.30 7.51
CA ALA A 217 18.72 -12.55 8.10
C ALA A 217 19.23 -12.74 9.53
N LYS A 218 20.48 -12.34 9.81
CA LYS A 218 21.05 -12.31 11.17
C LYS A 218 20.40 -11.22 12.02
N TYR A 219 20.31 -9.99 11.52
CA TYR A 219 19.72 -8.83 12.19
C TYR A 219 18.30 -9.08 12.67
N LEU A 220 17.49 -9.79 11.88
CA LEU A 220 16.11 -10.17 12.22
C LEU A 220 16.02 -11.09 13.45
N GLN A 221 17.12 -11.70 13.89
CA GLN A 221 17.20 -12.59 15.04
C GLN A 221 17.78 -11.91 16.31
N HIS A 222 18.23 -10.66 16.18
CA HIS A 222 18.54 -9.76 17.32
C HIS A 222 17.27 -9.09 17.82
N GLU A 223 17.21 -8.80 19.12
CA GLU A 223 16.14 -7.98 19.68
C GLU A 223 16.14 -6.59 19.00
N PRO A 224 15.00 -6.10 18.51
CA PRO A 224 14.96 -4.81 17.84
C PRO A 224 15.27 -3.69 18.85
N PRO A 225 16.16 -2.74 18.52
CA PRO A 225 16.33 -1.55 19.35
C PRO A 225 15.02 -0.76 19.33
N VAL A 226 14.59 -0.28 20.50
CA VAL A 226 13.45 0.64 20.59
C VAL A 226 13.93 2.00 20.06
N PRO A 227 13.34 2.55 18.98
CA PRO A 227 13.74 3.85 18.51
C PRO A 227 13.42 4.94 19.54
N PRO A 228 14.11 6.09 19.52
CA PRO A 228 13.90 7.13 20.53
C PRO A 228 12.48 7.69 20.47
N GLU A 229 11.98 8.13 21.63
CA GLU A 229 10.75 8.92 21.70
C GLU A 229 10.99 10.33 21.12
N TRP A 230 9.90 11.04 20.79
CA TRP A 230 9.96 12.39 20.23
C TRP A 230 8.88 13.26 20.87
N GLY A 231 9.23 13.89 21.98
CA GLY A 231 8.31 14.69 22.80
C GLY A 231 8.28 16.16 22.38
N LEU A 232 7.51 16.95 23.14
CA LEU A 232 7.38 18.40 22.91
C LEU A 232 8.73 19.14 22.98
N LYS A 233 9.69 18.64 23.77
CA LYS A 233 11.03 19.22 23.87
C LYS A 233 11.77 19.11 22.53
N GLU A 234 11.78 17.92 21.94
CA GLU A 234 12.43 17.64 20.66
C GLU A 234 11.73 18.41 19.53
N MET A 235 10.39 18.43 19.54
CA MET A 235 9.59 19.22 18.60
C MET A 235 9.95 20.70 18.65
N LYS A 236 9.93 21.31 19.84
CA LYS A 236 10.31 22.73 20.03
C LYS A 236 11.75 23.00 19.63
N GLY A 237 12.66 22.04 19.79
CA GLY A 237 14.04 22.14 19.33
C GLY A 237 14.21 22.18 17.80
N THR A 238 13.23 21.69 17.04
CA THR A 238 13.22 21.73 15.56
C THR A 238 12.25 22.75 14.98
N TRP A 239 11.39 23.33 15.82
CA TRP A 239 10.40 24.30 15.40
C TRP A 239 11.06 25.62 15.02
N LYS A 240 10.76 26.10 13.82
CA LYS A 240 11.29 27.35 13.28
C LYS A 240 10.18 28.12 12.57
N VAL A 241 9.97 29.36 12.99
CA VAL A 241 9.15 30.34 12.27
C VAL A 241 10.09 31.23 11.47
N SER A 242 10.12 31.04 10.15
CA SER A 242 10.98 31.80 9.24
C SER A 242 10.40 33.18 8.90
N VAL A 243 9.06 33.28 8.86
CA VAL A 243 8.33 34.55 8.68
C VAL A 243 7.19 34.60 9.69
N ALA A 244 7.30 35.52 10.65
CA ALA A 244 6.30 35.68 11.72
C ALA A 244 4.95 36.14 11.13
N PRO A 245 3.80 35.73 11.71
CA PRO A 245 2.48 36.05 11.14
C PRO A 245 2.22 37.54 10.89
N ASP A 246 2.74 38.42 11.76
CA ASP A 246 2.63 39.88 11.64
C ASP A 246 3.50 40.48 10.52
N GLN A 247 4.48 39.72 10.01
CA GLN A 247 5.33 40.08 8.87
C GLN A 247 4.81 39.54 7.54
N ARG A 248 3.76 38.70 7.57
CA ARG A 248 3.20 38.11 6.36
C ARG A 248 2.27 39.08 5.63
N PRO A 249 2.02 38.88 4.32
CA PRO A 249 1.07 39.69 3.59
C PRO A 249 -0.32 39.65 4.22
N THR A 250 -0.98 40.81 4.30
CA THR A 250 -2.40 40.92 4.72
C THR A 250 -3.37 40.70 3.56
N LYS A 251 -2.85 40.54 2.35
CA LYS A 251 -3.57 40.22 1.11
C LYS A 251 -2.66 39.41 0.18
N LYS A 252 -3.24 38.70 -0.79
CA LYS A 252 -2.49 38.00 -1.83
C LYS A 252 -1.61 38.98 -2.64
N MET A 253 -0.31 38.69 -2.76
CA MET A 253 0.70 39.52 -3.45
C MET A 253 1.18 38.96 -4.79
N ASN A 254 0.71 37.77 -5.17
CA ASN A 254 0.97 37.15 -6.47
C ASN A 254 -0.29 37.12 -7.34
N ASP A 255 -0.11 36.91 -8.64
CA ASP A 255 -1.20 36.84 -9.63
C ASP A 255 -1.69 35.39 -9.88
N LEU A 256 -1.26 34.43 -9.05
CA LEU A 256 -1.62 33.02 -9.21
C LEU A 256 -3.10 32.78 -8.96
N ASN A 257 -3.71 31.89 -9.75
CA ASN A 257 -5.03 31.34 -9.46
C ASN A 257 -4.91 30.24 -8.40
N LEU A 258 -4.86 30.64 -7.12
CA LEU A 258 -4.58 29.72 -6.02
C LEU A 258 -5.57 28.55 -5.97
N ASP A 259 -6.87 28.80 -6.15
CA ASP A 259 -7.88 27.74 -6.10
C ASP A 259 -7.66 26.65 -7.17
N ASN A 260 -7.07 27.01 -8.31
CA ASN A 260 -6.75 26.06 -9.38
C ASN A 260 -5.28 25.62 -9.38
N LEU A 261 -4.50 25.96 -8.35
CA LEU A 261 -3.13 25.51 -8.21
C LEU A 261 -3.09 24.05 -7.77
N PHE A 262 -2.07 23.32 -8.21
CA PHE A 262 -1.77 21.97 -7.78
C PHE A 262 -0.48 21.95 -6.98
N SER A 263 -0.52 21.37 -5.79
CA SER A 263 0.70 20.94 -5.08
C SER A 263 1.01 19.50 -5.48
N VAL A 264 2.15 19.29 -6.12
CA VAL A 264 2.60 17.98 -6.60
C VAL A 264 3.84 17.53 -5.85
N THR A 265 3.77 16.37 -5.22
CA THR A 265 4.89 15.71 -4.54
C THR A 265 5.96 15.29 -5.54
N LEU A 266 7.18 15.79 -5.35
CA LEU A 266 8.40 15.30 -6.01
C LEU A 266 9.14 14.40 -5.01
N ARG A 267 8.79 13.11 -5.03
CA ARG A 267 9.02 12.20 -3.90
C ARG A 267 10.50 12.08 -3.56
N ASP A 268 11.34 11.76 -4.51
CA ASP A 268 12.73 11.37 -4.25
C ASP A 268 13.68 12.58 -4.22
N SER A 269 13.22 13.77 -4.60
CA SER A 269 13.95 15.03 -4.41
C SER A 269 13.61 15.72 -3.08
N GLY A 270 12.56 15.29 -2.37
CA GLY A 270 12.15 15.91 -1.11
C GLY A 270 11.61 17.33 -1.31
N GLU A 271 10.85 17.51 -2.39
CA GLU A 271 10.31 18.80 -2.84
C GLU A 271 8.82 18.67 -3.17
N ILE A 272 8.18 19.80 -3.36
CA ILE A 272 6.90 19.90 -4.08
C ILE A 272 7.05 20.85 -5.28
N ALA A 273 6.31 20.58 -6.34
CA ALA A 273 6.08 21.52 -7.42
C ALA A 273 4.70 22.16 -7.25
N LEU A 274 4.64 23.49 -7.24
CA LEU A 274 3.40 24.23 -7.43
C LEU A 274 3.18 24.38 -8.93
N ILE A 275 2.07 23.84 -9.44
CA ILE A 275 1.73 23.86 -10.87
C ILE A 275 0.41 24.58 -11.06
N ASP A 276 0.43 25.60 -11.91
CA ASP A 276 -0.75 26.37 -12.27
C ASP A 276 -1.70 25.51 -13.11
N GLY A 277 -2.92 25.30 -12.61
CA GLY A 277 -3.91 24.43 -13.25
C GLY A 277 -4.48 24.99 -14.55
N ASP A 278 -4.35 26.29 -14.83
CA ASP A 278 -4.84 26.90 -16.06
C ASP A 278 -3.82 26.73 -17.18
N THR A 279 -2.58 27.14 -16.92
CA THR A 279 -1.47 27.21 -17.89
C THR A 279 -0.60 25.96 -17.93
N LYS A 280 -0.74 25.07 -16.95
CA LYS A 280 0.04 23.82 -16.78
C LYS A 280 1.54 24.07 -16.60
N LYS A 281 1.91 25.28 -16.15
CA LYS A 281 3.30 25.67 -15.88
C LYS A 281 3.63 25.42 -14.41
N ILE A 282 4.84 24.91 -14.16
CA ILE A 282 5.42 24.87 -12.83
C ILE A 282 5.75 26.32 -12.44
N VAL A 283 5.09 26.83 -11.41
CA VAL A 283 5.28 28.20 -10.93
C VAL A 283 6.37 28.29 -9.88
N GLU A 284 6.52 27.26 -9.06
CA GLU A 284 7.56 27.20 -8.02
C GLU A 284 7.90 25.74 -7.69
N VAL A 285 9.15 25.49 -7.29
CA VAL A 285 9.57 24.21 -6.71
C VAL A 285 10.12 24.47 -5.31
N ILE A 286 9.42 23.98 -4.29
CA ILE A 286 9.71 24.27 -2.89
C ILE A 286 10.34 23.05 -2.24
N LYS A 287 11.53 23.24 -1.66
CA LYS A 287 12.20 22.23 -0.86
C LYS A 287 11.52 22.09 0.49
N THR A 288 11.21 20.86 0.87
CA THR A 288 10.57 20.51 2.16
C THR A 288 11.45 19.62 3.02
N GLY A 289 12.50 19.03 2.43
CA GLY A 289 13.59 18.37 3.12
C GLY A 289 13.70 16.89 2.76
N TYR A 290 12.61 16.13 2.94
CA TYR A 290 12.62 14.68 2.79
C TYR A 290 11.27 14.18 2.25
N ALA A 291 11.33 13.10 1.46
CA ALA A 291 10.24 12.53 0.67
C ALA A 291 8.82 12.87 1.16
N VAL A 292 8.22 13.85 0.49
CA VAL A 292 6.89 14.35 0.80
C VAL A 292 5.87 13.24 0.63
N HIS A 293 4.93 13.12 1.57
CA HIS A 293 3.83 12.17 1.46
C HIS A 293 2.56 12.82 0.92
N ILE A 294 2.09 13.89 1.57
CA ILE A 294 0.85 14.56 1.21
C ILE A 294 0.95 16.09 1.37
N SER A 295 0.10 16.78 0.63
CA SER A 295 -0.24 18.19 0.86
C SER A 295 -1.65 18.33 1.42
N ARG A 296 -1.85 19.33 2.28
CA ARG A 296 -3.16 19.78 2.79
C ARG A 296 -3.26 21.29 2.77
N ILE A 297 -4.49 21.78 2.72
CA ILE A 297 -4.79 23.20 2.57
C ILE A 297 -5.62 23.63 3.76
N SER A 298 -5.27 24.79 4.33
CA SER A 298 -6.07 25.41 5.38
C SER A 298 -7.46 25.77 4.88
N SER A 299 -8.42 25.88 5.79
CA SER A 299 -9.81 26.18 5.44
C SER A 299 -10.00 27.51 4.72
N SER A 300 -9.09 28.47 4.86
CA SER A 300 -9.10 29.72 4.07
C SER A 300 -8.54 29.59 2.65
N GLY A 301 -7.82 28.51 2.34
CA GLY A 301 -7.11 28.33 1.08
C GLY A 301 -5.75 29.02 1.04
N ARG A 302 -5.35 29.71 2.11
CA ARG A 302 -4.10 30.49 2.16
C ARG A 302 -2.86 29.63 2.44
N TYR A 303 -2.95 28.73 3.41
CA TYR A 303 -1.80 28.00 3.90
C TYR A 303 -1.76 26.58 3.35
N LEU A 304 -0.60 26.21 2.81
CA LEU A 304 -0.30 24.87 2.34
C LEU A 304 0.59 24.16 3.36
N TYR A 305 0.13 23.01 3.85
CA TYR A 305 0.85 22.14 4.77
C TYR A 305 1.37 20.93 4.00
N VAL A 306 2.64 20.64 4.19
CA VAL A 306 3.29 19.50 3.57
C VAL A 306 3.96 18.67 4.64
N ILE A 307 3.65 17.37 4.69
CA ILE A 307 4.31 16.43 5.60
C ILE A 307 5.22 15.47 4.85
N GLY A 308 6.48 15.42 5.28
CA GLY A 308 7.48 14.46 4.86
C GLY A 308 7.34 13.13 5.59
N ARG A 309 7.81 12.05 4.96
CA ARG A 309 7.82 10.70 5.57
C ARG A 309 8.69 10.61 6.84
N ASP A 310 9.62 11.54 7.00
CA ASP A 310 10.46 11.76 8.18
C ASP A 310 9.75 12.58 9.28
N ALA A 311 8.44 12.84 9.14
CA ALA A 311 7.66 13.66 10.06
C ALA A 311 8.06 15.13 10.14
N ARG A 312 8.73 15.68 9.11
CA ARG A 312 8.89 17.12 8.98
C ARG A 312 7.66 17.74 8.33
N ILE A 313 7.17 18.82 8.91
CA ILE A 313 6.05 19.60 8.39
C ILE A 313 6.59 20.95 7.94
N ASN A 314 6.17 21.37 6.75
CA ASN A 314 6.41 22.70 6.22
C ASN A 314 5.07 23.42 6.06
N LEU A 315 5.01 24.66 6.52
CA LEU A 315 3.91 25.60 6.32
C LEU A 315 4.33 26.62 5.27
N ILE A 316 3.58 26.68 4.18
CA ILE A 316 3.82 27.57 3.03
C ILE A 316 2.71 28.60 2.97
N ASP A 317 3.06 29.89 2.88
CA ASP A 317 2.09 30.97 2.69
C ASP A 317 1.91 31.23 1.19
N LEU A 318 0.76 30.80 0.63
CA LEU A 318 0.44 30.96 -0.79
C LEU A 318 0.17 32.41 -1.19
N TRP A 319 0.04 33.35 -0.24
CA TRP A 319 -0.15 34.77 -0.55
C TRP A 319 1.15 35.53 -0.82
N MET A 320 2.31 34.96 -0.48
CA MET A 320 3.61 35.57 -0.75
C MET A 320 3.95 35.53 -2.25
N ASN A 321 4.88 36.38 -2.70
CA ASN A 321 5.35 36.39 -4.09
C ASN A 321 6.89 36.31 -4.14
N PRO A 322 7.46 35.13 -4.48
CA PRO A 322 6.78 33.85 -4.70
C PRO A 322 6.24 33.23 -3.38
N PRO A 323 5.31 32.26 -3.46
CA PRO A 323 4.94 31.42 -2.31
C PRO A 323 6.17 30.72 -1.71
N GLN A 324 6.28 30.68 -0.38
CA GLN A 324 7.46 30.10 0.29
C GLN A 324 7.14 29.56 1.69
N ASN A 325 8.06 28.74 2.22
CA ASN A 325 8.00 28.24 3.60
C ASN A 325 8.06 29.40 4.62
N VAL A 326 7.07 29.48 5.50
CA VAL A 326 7.00 30.47 6.58
C VAL A 326 7.23 29.85 7.97
N ALA A 327 7.00 28.55 8.12
CA ALA A 327 7.36 27.80 9.33
C ALA A 327 7.66 26.32 9.02
N GLU A 328 8.45 25.68 9.87
CA GLU A 328 8.72 24.25 9.83
C GLU A 328 8.85 23.64 11.24
N ILE A 329 8.56 22.34 11.36
CA ILE A 329 8.74 21.57 12.60
C ILE A 329 8.89 20.07 12.27
N LYS A 330 9.64 19.33 13.10
CA LYS A 330 9.66 17.85 13.06
C LYS A 330 8.83 17.31 14.23
N VAL A 331 7.84 16.48 13.93
CA VAL A 331 6.85 15.99 14.91
C VAL A 331 7.04 14.52 15.32
N GLY A 332 8.04 13.86 14.76
CA GLY A 332 8.36 12.47 15.03
C GLY A 332 9.54 12.01 14.20
N LEU A 333 9.69 10.70 14.07
CA LEU A 333 10.72 10.07 13.25
C LEU A 333 10.13 9.51 11.95
N GLU A 334 8.86 9.14 11.96
CA GLU A 334 8.13 8.68 10.79
C GLU A 334 6.67 9.15 10.83
N ALA A 335 6.16 9.74 9.75
CA ALA A 335 4.78 10.21 9.65
C ALA A 335 4.21 10.08 8.24
N ARG A 336 2.88 10.14 8.11
CA ARG A 336 2.18 10.10 6.82
C ARG A 336 1.03 11.09 6.72
N SER A 337 0.49 11.58 7.83
CA SER A 337 -0.72 12.39 7.83
C SER A 337 -0.51 13.75 8.49
N VAL A 338 -1.11 14.75 7.85
CA VAL A 338 -1.34 16.09 8.37
C VAL A 338 -2.75 16.48 7.93
N GLU A 339 -3.45 17.29 8.71
CA GLU A 339 -4.74 17.87 8.36
C GLU A 339 -4.94 19.23 9.07
N THR A 340 -5.90 20.03 8.61
CA THR A 340 -6.21 21.36 9.12
C THR A 340 -7.61 21.45 9.71
N SER A 341 -7.86 22.38 10.64
CA SER A 341 -9.18 22.56 11.24
C SER A 341 -10.20 23.14 10.25
N LYS A 342 -11.24 22.36 9.92
CA LYS A 342 -12.27 22.71 8.91
C LYS A 342 -13.63 23.11 9.47
N PHE A 343 -13.85 22.95 10.77
CA PHE A 343 -15.10 23.39 11.37
C PHE A 343 -15.24 24.91 11.30
N LYS A 344 -16.44 25.39 10.99
CA LYS A 344 -16.75 26.81 10.85
C LYS A 344 -16.38 27.59 12.11
N GLY A 345 -15.65 28.69 11.96
CA GLY A 345 -15.13 29.51 13.06
C GLY A 345 -13.74 29.09 13.56
N TYR A 346 -13.19 27.99 13.04
CA TYR A 346 -11.84 27.50 13.33
C TYR A 346 -10.93 27.56 12.10
N GLU A 347 -11.25 28.40 11.11
CA GLU A 347 -10.44 28.55 9.92
C GLU A 347 -9.01 28.98 10.29
N ASP A 348 -8.03 28.26 9.75
CA ASP A 348 -6.59 28.44 9.96
C ASP A 348 -6.10 28.36 11.42
N LYS A 349 -6.96 27.93 12.37
CA LYS A 349 -6.60 27.90 13.80
C LYS A 349 -5.62 26.80 14.14
N PHE A 350 -5.83 25.60 13.63
CA PHE A 350 -5.05 24.42 14.02
C PHE A 350 -4.67 23.56 12.83
N ALA A 351 -3.53 22.89 12.99
CA ALA A 351 -3.13 21.74 12.18
C ALA A 351 -2.85 20.56 13.10
N VAL A 352 -3.04 19.34 12.60
CA VAL A 352 -2.73 18.11 13.32
C VAL A 352 -1.87 17.22 12.46
N ALA A 353 -0.90 16.54 13.06
CA ALA A 353 -0.08 15.55 12.37
C ALA A 353 -0.03 14.23 13.14
N GLY A 354 -0.05 13.14 12.37
CA GLY A 354 -0.03 11.78 12.87
C GLY A 354 1.27 11.06 12.51
N THR A 355 1.88 10.44 13.50
CA THR A 355 3.15 9.73 13.33
C THR A 355 2.96 8.22 13.41
N TYR A 356 3.78 7.52 12.66
CA TYR A 356 4.00 6.08 12.82
C TYR A 356 4.94 5.84 14.00
N TRP A 357 6.05 6.61 14.07
CA TRP A 357 6.95 6.58 15.20
C TRP A 357 7.33 7.99 15.71
N PRO A 358 7.22 8.24 17.02
CA PRO A 358 6.49 7.42 17.99
C PRO A 358 5.01 7.25 17.60
N PRO A 359 4.26 6.28 18.16
CA PRO A 359 2.83 6.16 17.93
C PRO A 359 2.10 7.29 18.67
N GLN A 360 1.87 8.41 17.97
CA GLN A 360 1.30 9.61 18.56
C GLN A 360 0.67 10.52 17.48
N PHE A 361 -0.08 11.53 17.94
CA PHE A 361 -0.42 12.69 17.13
C PHE A 361 -0.11 13.98 17.89
N VAL A 362 0.12 15.05 17.14
CA VAL A 362 0.35 16.40 17.67
C VAL A 362 -0.59 17.40 17.03
N VAL A 363 -1.23 18.22 17.85
CA VAL A 363 -1.96 19.41 17.42
C VAL A 363 -1.06 20.63 17.57
N MET A 364 -1.05 21.47 16.53
CA MET A 364 -0.21 22.65 16.40
C MET A 364 -1.07 23.87 16.07
N GLN A 365 -0.57 25.05 16.37
CA GLN A 365 -1.15 26.29 15.83
C GLN A 365 -1.06 26.28 14.31
N GLY A 366 -2.15 26.69 13.65
CA GLY A 366 -2.25 26.63 12.20
C GLY A 366 -1.29 27.59 11.49
N ASP A 367 -1.11 28.81 12.01
CA ASP A 367 -0.29 29.83 11.36
C ASP A 367 1.19 29.80 11.76
N THR A 368 1.57 29.16 12.86
CA THR A 368 2.97 29.13 13.32
C THR A 368 3.59 27.73 13.37
N LEU A 369 2.78 26.67 13.34
CA LEU A 369 3.18 25.30 13.68
C LEU A 369 3.68 25.11 15.12
N GLU A 370 3.39 26.05 16.04
CA GLU A 370 3.74 25.86 17.45
C GLU A 370 3.09 24.58 17.99
N PRO A 371 3.85 23.62 18.53
CA PRO A 371 3.29 22.36 19.03
C PRO A 371 2.55 22.61 20.35
N MET A 372 1.23 22.38 20.35
CA MET A 372 0.34 22.70 21.47
C MET A 372 0.06 21.48 22.34
N LYS A 373 -0.37 20.38 21.71
CA LYS A 373 -0.85 19.19 22.43
C LYS A 373 -0.33 17.93 21.76
N LEU A 374 0.30 17.08 22.55
CA LEU A 374 0.81 15.78 22.13
C LEU A 374 0.02 14.67 22.84
N VAL A 375 -0.39 13.64 22.09
CA VAL A 375 -1.16 12.52 22.61
C VAL A 375 -0.61 11.21 22.03
N SER A 376 -0.28 10.26 22.91
CA SER A 376 0.13 8.90 22.53
C SER A 376 -1.05 8.10 22.01
N THR A 377 -0.81 7.23 21.03
CA THR A 377 -1.81 6.29 20.50
C THR A 377 -1.59 4.84 20.94
N ARG A 378 -0.58 4.58 21.78
CA ARG A 378 -0.41 3.27 22.44
C ARG A 378 -1.67 2.91 23.24
N GLY A 379 -2.13 1.67 23.14
CA GLY A 379 -3.39 1.28 23.75
C GLY A 379 -3.79 -0.16 23.45
N LEU A 380 -5.03 -0.50 23.75
CA LEU A 380 -5.58 -1.83 23.56
C LEU A 380 -6.16 -2.01 22.16
N THR A 381 -6.01 -3.19 21.56
CA THR A 381 -6.69 -3.53 20.31
C THR A 381 -8.21 -3.65 20.51
N VAL A 382 -8.98 -3.31 19.47
CA VAL A 382 -10.45 -3.36 19.54
C VAL A 382 -10.98 -4.80 19.68
N ASP A 383 -10.32 -5.76 19.05
CA ASP A 383 -10.75 -7.15 18.94
C ASP A 383 -10.37 -8.00 20.16
N THR A 384 -9.09 -8.02 20.55
CA THR A 384 -8.58 -8.88 21.63
C THR A 384 -8.41 -8.15 22.96
N GLN A 385 -8.51 -6.81 22.97
CA GLN A 385 -8.20 -5.96 24.12
C GLN A 385 -6.76 -6.15 24.64
N GLU A 386 -5.85 -6.59 23.78
CA GLU A 386 -4.44 -6.74 24.11
C GLU A 386 -3.70 -5.42 23.91
N TYR A 387 -2.72 -5.15 24.77
CA TYR A 387 -1.89 -3.96 24.64
C TYR A 387 -1.00 -4.03 23.40
N HIS A 388 -1.14 -3.02 22.52
CA HIS A 388 -0.33 -2.86 21.32
C HIS A 388 0.66 -1.67 21.49
N PRO A 389 1.98 -1.91 21.39
CA PRO A 389 3.00 -0.89 21.69
C PRO A 389 3.29 0.08 20.52
N GLU A 390 2.83 -0.25 19.31
CA GLU A 390 3.07 0.54 18.09
C GLU A 390 1.79 0.86 17.27
N PRO A 391 0.71 1.45 17.83
CA PRO A 391 -0.50 1.75 17.05
C PRO A 391 -0.32 3.04 16.24
N ARG A 392 0.02 2.88 14.96
CA ARG A 392 0.40 3.98 14.07
C ARG A 392 -0.80 4.83 13.69
N VAL A 393 -0.62 6.15 13.61
CA VAL A 393 -1.65 7.04 13.07
C VAL A 393 -1.65 6.95 11.55
N ALA A 394 -2.78 6.53 10.97
CA ALA A 394 -2.96 6.43 9.52
C ALA A 394 -3.54 7.74 8.95
N ALA A 395 -4.75 7.74 8.41
CA ALA A 395 -5.40 8.96 7.95
C ALA A 395 -5.93 9.84 9.09
N ILE A 396 -5.94 11.14 8.82
CA ILE A 396 -6.61 12.15 9.63
C ILE A 396 -7.53 12.95 8.72
N VAL A 397 -8.76 13.19 9.15
CA VAL A 397 -9.72 14.11 8.52
C VAL A 397 -10.23 15.13 9.54
N SER A 398 -10.75 16.27 9.11
CA SER A 398 -11.35 17.27 10.00
C SER A 398 -12.86 17.29 9.83
N SER A 399 -13.57 17.19 10.95
CA SER A 399 -15.04 17.17 10.98
C SER A 399 -15.60 18.51 10.50
N HIS A 400 -16.69 18.42 9.72
CA HIS A 400 -17.51 19.57 9.32
C HIS A 400 -18.71 19.78 10.26
N GLU A 401 -19.00 18.80 11.13
CA GLU A 401 -20.14 18.79 12.06
C GLU A 401 -19.78 19.34 13.45
N LYS A 402 -18.51 19.22 13.85
CA LYS A 402 -17.99 19.64 15.16
C LYS A 402 -16.54 20.12 15.06
N PRO A 403 -16.04 20.89 16.04
CA PRO A 403 -14.63 21.27 16.11
C PRO A 403 -13.75 20.07 16.53
N GLU A 404 -13.71 19.02 15.68
CA GLU A 404 -13.04 17.76 15.95
C GLU A 404 -12.12 17.33 14.79
N PHE A 405 -10.97 16.74 15.13
CA PHE A 405 -10.20 15.91 14.20
C PHE A 405 -10.60 14.46 14.36
N MET A 406 -10.72 13.71 13.26
CA MET A 406 -10.93 12.26 13.27
C MET A 406 -9.66 11.55 12.85
N ILE A 407 -9.11 10.75 13.74
CA ILE A 407 -7.78 10.15 13.61
C ILE A 407 -7.90 8.63 13.60
N ASN A 408 -7.50 7.99 12.50
CA ASN A 408 -7.40 6.54 12.42
C ASN A 408 -6.14 6.04 13.16
N VAL A 409 -6.33 5.16 14.14
CA VAL A 409 -5.25 4.43 14.81
C VAL A 409 -5.25 2.99 14.33
N LYS A 410 -4.23 2.66 13.52
CA LYS A 410 -4.22 1.50 12.62
C LYS A 410 -4.33 0.17 13.35
N GLU A 411 -3.31 -0.22 14.10
CA GLU A 411 -3.22 -1.58 14.66
C GLU A 411 -4.27 -1.83 15.74
N THR A 412 -4.63 -0.81 16.52
CA THR A 412 -5.67 -0.95 17.55
C THR A 412 -7.09 -0.87 17.01
N GLY A 413 -7.27 -0.43 15.77
CA GLY A 413 -8.57 -0.36 15.11
C GLY A 413 -9.52 0.67 15.72
N LYS A 414 -8.98 1.81 16.16
CA LYS A 414 -9.75 2.88 16.80
C LYS A 414 -9.78 4.14 15.95
N VAL A 415 -10.93 4.81 15.92
CA VAL A 415 -11.06 6.17 15.37
C VAL A 415 -11.22 7.14 16.54
N LEU A 416 -10.29 8.09 16.68
CA LEU A 416 -10.32 9.09 17.74
C LEU A 416 -10.95 10.38 17.22
N LEU A 417 -12.02 10.85 17.86
CA LEU A 417 -12.61 12.18 17.65
C LEU A 417 -12.01 13.10 18.71
N VAL A 418 -11.10 13.96 18.28
CA VAL A 418 -10.31 14.84 19.15
C VAL A 418 -10.89 16.24 19.06
N ASP A 419 -11.58 16.67 20.11
CA ASP A 419 -12.17 18.00 20.22
C ASP A 419 -11.09 19.06 20.44
N TYR A 420 -11.01 20.03 19.55
CA TYR A 420 -10.02 21.13 19.60
C TYR A 420 -10.61 22.45 20.09
N SER A 421 -11.78 22.44 20.74
CA SER A 421 -12.35 23.63 21.39
C SER A 421 -11.68 23.97 22.73
N ASP A 422 -11.11 22.98 23.43
CA ASP A 422 -10.38 23.18 24.69
C ASP A 422 -9.25 22.14 24.87
N PHE A 423 -7.99 22.57 24.72
CA PHE A 423 -6.83 21.69 24.93
C PHE A 423 -6.42 21.52 26.41
N ASN A 424 -6.93 22.36 27.31
CA ASN A 424 -6.70 22.22 28.75
C ASN A 424 -7.54 21.06 29.29
N ASN A 425 -8.79 20.94 28.83
CA ASN A 425 -9.71 19.87 29.18
C ASN A 425 -10.01 18.98 27.96
N LEU A 426 -8.94 18.46 27.35
CA LEU A 426 -9.02 17.74 26.08
C LEU A 426 -10.02 16.59 26.13
N LYS A 427 -11.07 16.69 25.32
CA LYS A 427 -12.05 15.63 25.13
C LYS A 427 -11.68 14.79 23.91
N ILE A 428 -11.59 13.48 24.11
CA ILE A 428 -11.39 12.51 23.05
C ILE A 428 -12.47 11.45 23.15
N THR A 429 -13.24 11.25 22.07
CA THR A 429 -14.10 10.09 21.92
C THR A 429 -13.35 9.02 21.13
N SER A 430 -13.11 7.87 21.77
CA SER A 430 -12.49 6.72 21.12
C SER A 430 -13.57 5.78 20.61
N ILE A 431 -13.69 5.64 19.29
CA ILE A 431 -14.64 4.75 18.63
C ILE A 431 -13.93 3.47 18.24
N ASP A 432 -14.41 2.36 18.76
CA ASP A 432 -14.00 1.02 18.36
C ASP A 432 -14.57 0.70 16.96
N ALA A 433 -13.68 0.40 16.01
CA ALA A 433 -14.02 0.11 14.62
C ALA A 433 -13.54 -1.30 14.23
N ALA A 434 -12.46 -1.41 13.45
CA ALA A 434 -11.86 -2.69 13.06
C ALA A 434 -10.33 -2.55 12.97
N PRO A 435 -9.54 -3.59 13.28
CA PRO A 435 -8.09 -3.54 13.16
C PRO A 435 -7.62 -3.16 11.75
N PHE A 436 -6.44 -2.57 11.68
CA PHE A 436 -5.77 -2.14 10.44
C PHE A 436 -6.49 -1.02 9.67
N LEU A 437 -7.07 -0.06 10.40
CA LEU A 437 -7.54 1.20 9.80
C LEU A 437 -6.42 1.87 8.99
N HIS A 438 -6.76 2.41 7.84
CA HIS A 438 -5.81 3.01 6.91
C HIS A 438 -6.31 4.39 6.49
N ASP A 439 -6.75 4.51 5.26
CA ASP A 439 -7.25 5.70 4.59
C ASP A 439 -8.78 5.72 4.54
N GLY A 440 -9.34 6.79 4.00
CA GLY A 440 -10.77 7.04 4.01
C GLY A 440 -11.09 8.49 3.71
N GLY A 441 -12.36 8.75 3.49
CA GLY A 441 -12.88 10.10 3.29
C GLY A 441 -14.33 10.19 3.72
N TRP A 442 -14.84 11.40 3.76
CA TRP A 442 -16.25 11.67 3.91
C TRP A 442 -17.08 11.11 2.75
N GLU A 443 -18.29 10.66 3.08
CA GLU A 443 -19.37 10.66 2.11
C GLU A 443 -19.76 12.09 1.69
N LYS A 444 -20.52 12.21 0.60
CA LYS A 444 -20.92 13.45 -0.09
C LYS A 444 -21.38 14.63 0.79
N THR A 445 -22.08 14.38 1.91
CA THR A 445 -22.60 15.42 2.82
C THR A 445 -21.63 15.85 3.90
N HIS A 446 -20.43 15.27 3.93
CA HIS A 446 -19.38 15.54 4.92
C HIS A 446 -19.73 15.17 6.37
N ARG A 447 -20.70 14.26 6.56
CA ARG A 447 -21.11 13.80 7.89
C ARG A 447 -20.51 12.45 8.27
N TYR A 448 -20.50 11.49 7.36
CA TYR A 448 -20.02 10.14 7.65
C TYR A 448 -18.61 9.92 7.13
N PHE A 449 -17.70 9.54 8.02
CA PHE A 449 -16.34 9.17 7.64
C PHE A 449 -16.30 7.69 7.24
N MET A 450 -15.94 7.43 5.98
CA MET A 450 -15.82 6.11 5.36
C MET A 450 -14.35 5.67 5.41
N SER A 451 -14.00 4.85 6.40
CA SER A 451 -12.63 4.51 6.75
C SER A 451 -12.31 3.04 6.42
N ALA A 452 -11.30 2.79 5.60
CA ALA A 452 -10.89 1.45 5.23
C ALA A 452 -10.09 0.77 6.35
N ALA A 453 -10.60 -0.36 6.84
CA ALA A 453 -9.87 -1.34 7.63
C ALA A 453 -9.31 -2.40 6.67
N ASN A 454 -8.18 -2.07 6.03
CA ASN A 454 -7.79 -2.72 4.78
C ASN A 454 -7.50 -4.22 4.93
N LYS A 455 -6.73 -4.65 5.95
CA LYS A 455 -6.46 -6.07 6.20
C LYS A 455 -7.67 -6.84 6.75
N SER A 456 -8.73 -6.13 7.11
CA SER A 456 -10.00 -6.70 7.53
C SER A 456 -11.02 -6.76 6.38
N ASN A 457 -10.68 -6.26 5.19
CA ASN A 457 -11.58 -6.16 4.03
C ASN A 457 -12.90 -5.42 4.33
N GLN A 458 -12.82 -4.37 5.15
CA GLN A 458 -13.98 -3.66 5.67
C GLN A 458 -13.87 -2.15 5.49
N ILE A 459 -15.02 -1.49 5.35
CA ILE A 459 -15.18 -0.05 5.49
C ILE A 459 -15.96 0.24 6.77
N ALA A 460 -15.32 0.93 7.72
CA ALA A 460 -15.97 1.47 8.89
C ALA A 460 -16.66 2.79 8.55
N VAL A 461 -17.95 2.89 8.86
CA VAL A 461 -18.77 4.10 8.69
C VAL A 461 -18.95 4.75 10.05
N ILE A 462 -18.43 5.97 10.21
CA ILE A 462 -18.48 6.71 11.48
C ILE A 462 -19.32 7.98 11.30
N ASP A 463 -20.35 8.16 12.13
CA ASP A 463 -21.14 9.40 12.16
C ASP A 463 -20.39 10.44 13.00
N SER A 464 -19.84 11.47 12.35
CA SER A 464 -19.09 12.53 13.05
C SER A 464 -19.99 13.42 13.91
N LYS A 465 -21.28 13.53 13.57
CA LYS A 465 -22.25 14.31 14.34
C LYS A 465 -22.63 13.61 15.64
N GLU A 466 -22.89 12.31 15.58
CA GLU A 466 -23.26 11.53 16.77
C GLU A 466 -22.05 10.98 17.53
N GLY A 467 -20.87 10.95 16.89
CA GLY A 467 -19.63 10.44 17.46
C GLY A 467 -19.65 8.93 17.68
N LYS A 468 -20.20 8.15 16.73
CA LYS A 468 -20.43 6.70 16.87
C LYS A 468 -20.14 5.94 15.58
N LEU A 469 -19.71 4.68 15.73
CA LEU A 469 -19.71 3.72 14.63
C LEU A 469 -21.16 3.42 14.21
N VAL A 470 -21.43 3.56 12.91
CA VAL A 470 -22.73 3.22 12.31
C VAL A 470 -22.71 1.78 11.82
N LYS A 471 -21.66 1.39 11.09
CA LYS A 471 -21.56 0.07 10.47
C LYS A 471 -20.13 -0.29 10.09
N LEU A 472 -19.82 -1.58 10.10
CA LEU A 472 -18.72 -2.18 9.35
C LEU A 472 -19.30 -2.83 8.10
N VAL A 473 -18.81 -2.44 6.93
CA VAL A 473 -19.28 -2.93 5.63
C VAL A 473 -18.19 -3.79 5.02
N ASP A 474 -18.45 -5.09 4.82
CA ASP A 474 -17.52 -5.98 4.12
C ASP A 474 -17.44 -5.62 2.63
N VAL A 475 -16.23 -5.61 2.09
CA VAL A 475 -15.92 -5.29 0.69
C VAL A 475 -14.90 -6.29 0.11
N GLY A 476 -14.31 -5.98 -1.04
CA GLY A 476 -13.28 -6.81 -1.67
C GLY A 476 -11.97 -6.82 -0.87
N GLN A 477 -10.94 -7.47 -1.44
CA GLN A 477 -9.69 -7.73 -0.75
C GLN A 477 -8.80 -6.49 -0.65
N ILE A 478 -8.48 -6.07 0.57
CA ILE A 478 -7.57 -4.95 0.85
C ILE A 478 -8.08 -3.66 0.18
N PRO A 479 -9.22 -3.10 0.62
CA PRO A 479 -9.73 -1.84 0.10
C PRO A 479 -8.70 -0.73 0.30
N HIS A 480 -8.51 0.08 -0.73
CA HIS A 480 -7.59 1.22 -0.72
C HIS A 480 -8.23 2.41 -1.47
N PRO A 481 -9.13 3.15 -0.81
CA PRO A 481 -9.91 4.20 -1.46
C PRO A 481 -9.12 5.49 -1.73
N GLY A 482 -7.99 5.73 -1.05
CA GLY A 482 -7.53 7.09 -0.80
C GLY A 482 -8.56 7.84 0.04
N ARG A 483 -9.27 8.79 -0.57
CA ARG A 483 -10.47 9.43 0.03
C ARG A 483 -11.79 8.78 -0.42
N GLY A 484 -11.72 7.91 -1.43
CA GLY A 484 -12.85 7.36 -2.15
C GLY A 484 -13.37 8.29 -3.23
N ALA A 485 -14.52 7.94 -3.80
CA ALA A 485 -15.21 8.71 -4.82
C ALA A 485 -16.71 8.76 -4.52
N ASN A 486 -17.29 9.96 -4.46
CA ASN A 486 -18.72 10.16 -4.21
C ASN A 486 -19.46 10.47 -5.51
N PHE A 487 -20.56 9.77 -5.79
CA PHE A 487 -21.43 10.05 -6.93
C PHE A 487 -22.83 9.51 -6.72
N THR A 488 -23.74 9.84 -7.63
CA THR A 488 -25.10 9.31 -7.64
C THR A 488 -25.17 8.15 -8.64
N ASP A 489 -25.37 6.92 -8.14
CA ASP A 489 -25.69 5.75 -8.96
C ASP A 489 -27.13 5.88 -9.50
N PRO A 490 -27.39 5.62 -10.80
CA PRO A 490 -28.71 5.78 -11.40
C PRO A 490 -29.84 4.95 -10.76
N VAL A 491 -29.49 3.84 -10.09
CA VAL A 491 -30.43 2.90 -9.46
C VAL A 491 -30.47 3.10 -7.95
N TYR A 492 -29.30 3.26 -7.32
CA TYR A 492 -29.17 3.23 -5.86
C TYR A 492 -29.03 4.60 -5.19
N GLY A 493 -28.98 5.68 -5.97
CA GLY A 493 -28.82 7.03 -5.43
C GLY A 493 -27.38 7.31 -4.98
N ASP A 494 -27.21 8.11 -3.93
CA ASP A 494 -25.88 8.54 -3.49
C ASP A 494 -25.04 7.38 -2.93
N VAL A 495 -23.87 7.17 -3.53
CA VAL A 495 -22.91 6.11 -3.18
C VAL A 495 -21.52 6.71 -2.95
N TRP A 496 -20.76 6.01 -2.11
CA TRP A 496 -19.32 6.17 -1.97
C TRP A 496 -18.63 4.91 -2.45
N ALA A 497 -17.56 5.05 -3.24
CA ALA A 497 -16.86 3.92 -3.83
C ALA A 497 -15.43 3.74 -3.31
N THR A 498 -14.98 2.49 -3.28
CA THR A 498 -13.58 2.09 -3.06
C THR A 498 -13.12 1.07 -4.10
N SER A 499 -11.89 1.23 -4.59
CA SER A 499 -11.17 0.17 -5.30
C SER A 499 -10.34 -0.67 -4.32
N HIS A 500 -9.71 -1.72 -4.82
CA HIS A 500 -9.02 -2.71 -3.99
C HIS A 500 -7.60 -2.96 -4.48
N LEU A 501 -6.71 -3.16 -3.52
CA LEU A 501 -5.33 -3.53 -3.80
C LEU A 501 -5.22 -5.03 -4.09
N GLY A 502 -5.97 -5.85 -3.35
CA GLY A 502 -5.85 -7.31 -3.36
C GLY A 502 -6.60 -8.00 -4.51
N ASP A 503 -7.56 -7.33 -5.15
CA ASP A 503 -8.33 -7.86 -6.27
C ASP A 503 -8.79 -6.77 -7.24
N ASP A 504 -9.48 -7.15 -8.30
CA ASP A 504 -9.94 -6.28 -9.39
C ASP A 504 -11.29 -5.60 -9.12
N THR A 505 -11.84 -5.71 -7.90
CA THR A 505 -13.20 -5.24 -7.63
C THR A 505 -13.23 -3.74 -7.29
N ILE A 506 -14.39 -3.12 -7.49
CA ILE A 506 -14.70 -1.76 -6.99
C ILE A 506 -16.07 -1.85 -6.30
N SER A 507 -16.12 -1.54 -5.01
CA SER A 507 -17.35 -1.64 -4.21
C SER A 507 -18.01 -0.28 -4.08
N LEU A 508 -19.30 -0.21 -4.40
CA LEU A 508 -20.14 0.97 -4.19
C LEU A 508 -21.03 0.73 -2.98
N ILE A 509 -20.85 1.57 -1.96
CA ILE A 509 -21.62 1.54 -0.72
C ILE A 509 -22.67 2.64 -0.80
N ALA A 510 -23.94 2.31 -0.62
CA ALA A 510 -25.00 3.33 -0.55
C ALA A 510 -24.88 4.15 0.74
N THR A 511 -24.94 5.47 0.59
CA THR A 511 -24.73 6.46 1.66
C THR A 511 -26.00 7.29 1.96
N GLY A 512 -27.03 7.17 1.13
CA GLY A 512 -28.34 7.77 1.36
C GLY A 512 -29.17 7.05 2.44
N GLU A 513 -30.36 7.57 2.69
CA GLU A 513 -31.31 6.98 3.63
C GLU A 513 -32.00 5.71 3.08
N GLY A 514 -32.60 4.93 3.97
CA GLY A 514 -33.41 3.76 3.61
C GLY A 514 -32.73 2.42 3.85
N LYS A 515 -33.32 1.35 3.31
CA LYS A 515 -32.95 -0.04 3.64
C LYS A 515 -31.55 -0.44 3.17
N SER A 516 -31.05 0.19 2.11
CA SER A 516 -29.73 -0.11 1.53
C SER A 516 -28.60 0.73 2.12
N ALA A 517 -28.90 1.68 3.01
CA ALA A 517 -27.90 2.53 3.65
C ALA A 517 -26.79 1.66 4.29
N TRP A 518 -25.54 2.00 3.99
CA TRP A 518 -24.36 1.32 4.55
C TRP A 518 -24.29 -0.16 4.17
N THR A 519 -24.62 -0.47 2.91
CA THR A 519 -24.41 -1.78 2.30
C THR A 519 -23.77 -1.63 0.93
N VAL A 520 -23.00 -2.64 0.51
CA VAL A 520 -22.52 -2.71 -0.88
C VAL A 520 -23.72 -2.99 -1.78
N VAL A 521 -24.07 -2.03 -2.64
CA VAL A 521 -25.20 -2.13 -3.57
C VAL A 521 -24.77 -2.54 -4.97
N ARG A 522 -23.49 -2.37 -5.30
CA ARG A 522 -22.89 -2.78 -6.56
C ARG A 522 -21.41 -3.09 -6.38
N THR A 523 -20.95 -4.12 -7.07
CA THR A 523 -19.52 -4.42 -7.23
C THR A 523 -19.18 -4.39 -8.72
N LEU A 524 -18.35 -3.44 -9.13
CA LEU A 524 -17.81 -3.37 -10.49
C LEU A 524 -16.51 -4.18 -10.57
N LYS A 525 -16.09 -4.52 -11.79
CA LYS A 525 -14.77 -5.08 -12.07
C LYS A 525 -13.93 -4.07 -12.84
N GLY A 526 -12.78 -3.70 -12.30
CA GLY A 526 -11.75 -2.93 -12.97
C GLY A 526 -10.80 -3.82 -13.77
N GLN A 527 -9.72 -3.22 -14.28
CA GLN A 527 -8.74 -3.92 -15.11
C GLN A 527 -7.83 -4.92 -14.37
N GLY A 528 -7.77 -4.87 -13.04
CA GLY A 528 -6.97 -5.79 -12.23
C GLY A 528 -6.75 -5.29 -10.81
N GLY A 529 -6.13 -6.13 -9.97
CA GLY A 529 -5.66 -5.71 -8.65
C GLY A 529 -4.47 -4.74 -8.72
N GLY A 530 -4.08 -4.20 -7.58
CA GLY A 530 -3.03 -3.18 -7.50
C GLY A 530 -3.53 -1.75 -7.61
N SER A 531 -4.83 -1.51 -7.45
CA SER A 531 -5.41 -0.15 -7.39
C SER A 531 -5.03 0.55 -6.09
N LEU A 532 -4.75 1.85 -6.19
CA LEU A 532 -4.50 2.72 -5.04
C LEU A 532 -5.52 3.87 -4.95
N PHE A 533 -6.03 4.33 -6.08
CA PHE A 533 -6.95 5.45 -6.11
C PHE A 533 -8.03 5.26 -7.16
N LEU A 534 -9.23 5.66 -6.75
CA LEU A 534 -10.32 6.01 -7.63
C LEU A 534 -10.71 7.47 -7.42
N LYS A 535 -11.32 8.09 -8.43
CA LYS A 535 -11.70 9.50 -8.37
C LYS A 535 -12.89 9.80 -9.26
N THR A 536 -13.75 10.68 -8.79
CA THR A 536 -14.72 11.39 -9.63
C THR A 536 -14.75 12.87 -9.21
N HIS A 537 -15.71 13.62 -9.75
CA HIS A 537 -15.96 15.01 -9.38
C HIS A 537 -17.47 15.29 -9.57
N PRO A 538 -18.12 16.13 -8.75
CA PRO A 538 -19.55 16.43 -8.88
C PRO A 538 -20.03 16.96 -10.25
N LYS A 539 -19.09 17.37 -11.11
CA LYS A 539 -19.34 17.87 -12.48
C LYS A 539 -18.92 16.89 -13.58
N SER A 540 -18.34 15.75 -13.20
CA SER A 540 -17.91 14.72 -14.14
C SER A 540 -18.97 13.62 -14.24
N HIS A 541 -18.97 12.93 -15.37
CA HIS A 541 -19.73 11.68 -15.58
C HIS A 541 -18.82 10.45 -15.56
N ASN A 542 -17.58 10.59 -15.12
CA ASN A 542 -16.57 9.55 -15.14
C ASN A 542 -16.15 9.12 -13.73
N LEU A 543 -15.97 7.81 -13.56
CA LEU A 543 -15.21 7.24 -12.45
C LEU A 543 -13.89 6.70 -12.98
N TRP A 544 -12.80 7.29 -12.52
CA TRP A 544 -11.43 6.95 -12.90
C TRP A 544 -10.84 6.01 -11.86
N VAL A 545 -10.22 4.90 -12.28
CA VAL A 545 -9.61 3.91 -11.37
C VAL A 545 -8.23 3.52 -11.88
N ASP A 546 -7.22 3.72 -11.03
CA ASP A 546 -5.83 3.36 -11.33
C ASP A 546 -5.48 1.94 -10.89
N THR A 547 -4.35 1.43 -11.38
CA THR A 547 -3.78 0.14 -10.96
C THR A 547 -2.25 0.20 -10.91
N PRO A 548 -1.65 1.20 -10.25
CA PRO A 548 -0.21 1.45 -10.31
C PRO A 548 0.61 0.29 -9.78
N LEU A 549 0.07 -0.55 -8.87
CA LEU A 549 0.80 -1.68 -8.29
C LEU A 549 0.56 -3.01 -9.00
N ASN A 550 -0.20 -3.00 -10.11
CA ASN A 550 -0.33 -4.21 -10.93
C ASN A 550 1.04 -4.63 -11.50
N PRO A 551 1.35 -5.93 -11.57
CA PRO A 551 2.61 -6.41 -12.12
C PRO A 551 2.70 -6.27 -13.64
N ALA A 552 1.57 -6.22 -14.36
CA ALA A 552 1.56 -6.10 -15.81
C ALA A 552 1.70 -4.62 -16.22
N ASP A 553 2.60 -4.36 -17.17
CA ASP A 553 2.94 -3.00 -17.60
C ASP A 553 1.77 -2.30 -18.29
N ASN A 554 1.09 -3.00 -19.19
CA ASN A 554 -0.08 -2.47 -19.89
C ASN A 554 -1.21 -2.06 -18.92
N ILE A 555 -1.33 -2.74 -17.78
CA ILE A 555 -2.32 -2.44 -16.74
C ILE A 555 -1.84 -1.30 -15.83
N SER A 556 -0.62 -1.37 -15.32
CA SER A 556 -0.07 -0.33 -14.43
C SER A 556 0.23 1.01 -15.13
N GLN A 557 0.28 1.01 -16.46
CA GLN A 557 0.47 2.20 -17.30
C GLN A 557 -0.82 2.75 -17.92
N SER A 558 -1.99 2.23 -17.53
CA SER A 558 -3.29 2.67 -18.04
C SER A 558 -4.26 3.03 -16.92
N ILE A 559 -5.39 3.63 -17.28
CA ILE A 559 -6.50 3.95 -16.36
C ILE A 559 -7.79 3.31 -16.86
N SER A 560 -8.60 2.75 -15.95
CA SER A 560 -9.98 2.36 -16.23
C SER A 560 -10.93 3.54 -16.02
N VAL A 561 -11.87 3.75 -16.93
CA VAL A 561 -12.84 4.84 -16.90
C VAL A 561 -14.25 4.30 -17.09
N PHE A 562 -15.07 4.40 -16.05
CA PHE A 562 -16.48 4.02 -16.11
C PHE A 562 -17.34 5.24 -16.44
N ASP A 563 -18.40 5.02 -17.23
CA ASP A 563 -19.47 5.99 -17.41
C ASP A 563 -20.48 5.86 -16.26
N LEU A 564 -20.57 6.89 -15.41
CA LEU A 564 -21.45 6.91 -14.26
C LEU A 564 -22.93 6.83 -14.63
N ALA A 565 -23.31 7.23 -15.85
CA ALA A 565 -24.67 7.09 -16.35
C ALA A 565 -24.99 5.66 -16.80
N ASN A 566 -23.97 4.82 -17.04
CA ASN A 566 -24.15 3.45 -17.51
C ASN A 566 -23.01 2.52 -17.04
N LEU A 567 -22.99 2.26 -15.74
CA LEU A 567 -21.98 1.41 -15.09
C LEU A 567 -21.97 -0.04 -15.61
N ASP A 568 -23.10 -0.53 -16.11
CA ASP A 568 -23.23 -1.91 -16.64
C ASP A 568 -22.49 -2.11 -17.98
N LYS A 569 -22.15 -1.02 -18.66
CA LYS A 569 -21.33 -1.05 -19.89
C LYS A 569 -19.89 -1.53 -19.62
N GLY A 570 -19.41 -1.44 -18.39
CA GLY A 570 -18.01 -1.66 -18.03
C GLY A 570 -17.14 -0.42 -18.28
N PHE A 571 -15.83 -0.60 -18.19
CA PHE A 571 -14.86 0.50 -18.34
C PHE A 571 -14.27 0.59 -19.74
N GLU A 572 -13.81 1.79 -20.06
CA GLU A 572 -12.85 2.06 -21.13
C GLU A 572 -11.44 2.15 -20.55
N THR A 573 -10.43 1.67 -21.27
CA THR A 573 -9.03 1.78 -20.87
C THR A 573 -8.36 2.92 -21.63
N LEU A 574 -7.74 3.88 -20.94
CA LEU A 574 -6.93 4.91 -21.58
C LEU A 574 -5.43 4.69 -21.34
N PRO A 575 -4.58 4.80 -22.38
CA PRO A 575 -3.16 4.49 -22.30
C PRO A 575 -2.35 5.70 -21.80
N ILE A 576 -2.59 6.12 -20.56
CA ILE A 576 -1.98 7.33 -19.97
C ILE A 576 -0.44 7.28 -20.02
N GLY A 577 0.16 6.13 -19.74
CA GLY A 577 1.62 5.94 -19.78
C GLY A 577 2.20 6.04 -21.20
N GLU A 578 1.44 5.65 -22.23
CA GLU A 578 1.83 5.82 -23.63
C GLU A 578 1.70 7.28 -24.05
N TRP A 579 0.60 7.95 -23.70
CA TRP A 579 0.39 9.38 -23.95
C TRP A 579 1.50 10.25 -23.34
N ALA A 580 2.07 9.82 -22.23
CA ALA A 580 3.20 10.51 -21.61
C ALA A 580 4.48 10.47 -22.44
N ASP A 581 4.67 9.51 -23.36
CA ASP A 581 5.84 9.41 -24.25
C ASP A 581 7.19 9.58 -23.52
N LEU A 582 7.47 8.67 -22.58
CA LEU A 582 8.64 8.75 -21.70
C LEU A 582 9.76 7.76 -22.06
N GLY A 583 9.56 6.94 -23.11
CA GLY A 583 10.45 5.85 -23.47
C GLY A 583 10.35 4.66 -22.50
N GLU A 584 11.42 3.87 -22.43
CA GLU A 584 11.50 2.69 -21.56
C GLU A 584 11.53 3.06 -20.07
N GLY A 585 11.17 2.10 -19.24
CA GLY A 585 11.18 2.23 -17.80
C GLY A 585 9.84 1.84 -17.15
N PRO A 586 9.88 1.59 -15.83
CA PRO A 586 8.78 1.07 -15.03
C PRO A 586 7.72 2.11 -14.68
N LYS A 587 7.18 2.76 -15.71
CA LYS A 587 6.14 3.78 -15.58
C LYS A 587 4.94 3.20 -14.85
N ARG A 588 4.42 3.94 -13.87
CA ARG A 588 3.19 3.62 -13.15
C ARG A 588 2.28 4.84 -13.15
N VAL A 589 1.04 4.66 -13.57
CA VAL A 589 0.03 5.72 -13.61
C VAL A 589 -0.68 5.73 -12.27
N VAL A 590 -0.61 6.85 -11.55
CA VAL A 590 -1.11 6.93 -10.17
C VAL A 590 -1.89 8.22 -9.91
N GLN A 591 -2.96 8.03 -9.15
CA GLN A 591 -3.79 9.03 -8.51
C GLN A 591 -4.41 10.04 -9.49
N PRO A 592 -5.61 9.79 -10.04
CA PRO A 592 -6.37 10.83 -10.72
C PRO A 592 -6.68 11.98 -9.75
N GLU A 593 -6.47 13.22 -10.16
CA GLU A 593 -6.85 14.42 -9.40
C GLU A 593 -7.44 15.47 -10.33
N TYR A 594 -8.62 16.00 -9.98
CA TYR A 594 -9.28 17.02 -10.78
C TYR A 594 -8.74 18.41 -10.52
N ASN A 595 -8.86 19.28 -11.53
CA ASN A 595 -8.79 20.72 -11.35
C ASN A 595 -10.03 21.27 -10.62
N LYS A 596 -10.05 22.56 -10.29
CA LYS A 596 -11.20 23.21 -9.62
C LYS A 596 -12.48 23.10 -10.43
N ALA A 597 -12.37 23.24 -11.76
CA ALA A 597 -13.53 23.27 -12.64
C ALA A 597 -14.20 21.91 -12.77
N GLY A 598 -13.48 20.82 -12.50
CA GLY A 598 -13.96 19.45 -12.65
C GLY A 598 -14.03 18.98 -14.10
N ASP A 599 -13.36 19.68 -15.02
CA ASP A 599 -13.36 19.42 -16.46
C ASP A 599 -12.03 18.85 -16.98
N GLU A 600 -11.01 18.77 -16.12
CA GLU A 600 -9.73 18.13 -16.39
C GLU A 600 -9.32 17.23 -15.23
N VAL A 601 -8.77 16.07 -15.57
CA VAL A 601 -8.20 15.12 -14.60
C VAL A 601 -6.71 14.89 -14.90
N TRP A 602 -5.90 14.94 -13.86
CA TRP A 602 -4.45 14.89 -13.92
C TRP A 602 -3.94 13.56 -13.36
N PHE A 603 -2.99 12.94 -14.04
CA PHE A 603 -2.37 11.67 -13.66
C PHE A 603 -0.86 11.84 -13.55
N SER A 604 -0.26 11.31 -12.49
CA SER A 604 1.20 11.20 -12.44
C SER A 604 1.62 9.95 -13.19
N VAL A 605 2.53 10.08 -14.13
CA VAL A 605 3.24 8.95 -14.73
C VAL A 605 4.59 8.86 -14.04
N TRP A 606 4.58 8.08 -12.96
CA TRP A 606 5.68 7.94 -12.02
C TRP A 606 6.71 6.93 -12.57
N ASN A 607 7.96 7.38 -12.72
CA ASN A 607 9.08 6.56 -13.13
C ASN A 607 10.18 6.55 -12.04
N GLY A 608 11.27 5.79 -12.24
CA GLY A 608 12.43 5.82 -11.35
C GLY A 608 13.08 7.22 -11.28
N LYS A 609 13.82 7.50 -10.21
CA LYS A 609 14.45 8.81 -9.93
C LYS A 609 15.29 9.35 -11.08
N GLU A 610 16.10 8.49 -11.70
CA GLU A 610 16.98 8.86 -12.82
C GLU A 610 16.28 8.79 -14.19
N GLN A 611 15.00 8.42 -14.21
CA GLN A 611 14.20 8.27 -15.43
C GLN A 611 13.22 9.43 -15.57
N LYS A 612 12.85 9.75 -16.82
CA LYS A 612 11.89 10.81 -17.10
C LYS A 612 10.51 10.41 -16.59
N SER A 613 9.86 11.35 -15.90
CA SER A 613 8.46 11.27 -15.46
C SER A 613 7.63 12.37 -16.13
N ALA A 614 6.30 12.27 -16.01
CA ALA A 614 5.39 13.30 -16.52
C ALA A 614 4.13 13.42 -15.65
N ILE A 615 3.38 14.51 -15.86
CA ILE A 615 1.95 14.55 -15.53
C ILE A 615 1.17 14.60 -16.84
N VAL A 616 0.16 13.75 -16.97
CA VAL A 616 -0.76 13.72 -18.10
C VAL A 616 -2.08 14.35 -17.68
N VAL A 617 -2.54 15.32 -18.46
CA VAL A 617 -3.82 16.01 -18.28
C VAL A 617 -4.79 15.52 -19.35
N VAL A 618 -5.96 15.06 -18.91
CA VAL A 618 -7.03 14.54 -19.76
C VAL A 618 -8.22 15.46 -19.65
N ASP A 619 -8.83 15.76 -20.79
CA ASP A 619 -10.13 16.43 -20.86
C ASP A 619 -11.21 15.45 -20.41
N ASP A 620 -11.89 15.75 -19.29
CA ASP A 620 -12.83 14.82 -18.65
C ASP A 620 -14.01 14.47 -19.58
N LYS A 621 -14.55 15.48 -20.28
CA LYS A 621 -15.73 15.32 -21.13
C LYS A 621 -15.46 14.41 -22.33
N THR A 622 -14.29 14.56 -22.96
CA THR A 622 -13.94 13.83 -24.19
C THR A 622 -13.10 12.58 -23.93
N ARG A 623 -12.55 12.43 -22.71
CA ARG A 623 -11.58 11.39 -22.33
C ARG A 623 -10.34 11.38 -23.22
N ARG A 624 -9.96 12.53 -23.78
CA ARG A 624 -8.81 12.68 -24.68
C ARG A 624 -7.66 13.37 -23.97
N LEU A 625 -6.44 13.01 -24.37
CA LEU A 625 -5.24 13.72 -23.99
C LEU A 625 -5.40 15.22 -24.28
N LYS A 626 -5.21 16.05 -23.25
CA LYS A 626 -5.22 17.51 -23.36
C LYS A 626 -3.81 18.07 -23.35
N GLN A 627 -2.97 17.61 -22.41
CA GLN A 627 -1.60 18.10 -22.27
C GLN A 627 -0.71 17.08 -21.54
N VAL A 628 0.58 17.10 -21.84
CA VAL A 628 1.61 16.39 -21.06
C VAL A 628 2.59 17.40 -20.49
N ILE A 629 2.76 17.39 -19.18
CA ILE A 629 3.71 18.24 -18.47
C ILE A 629 4.98 17.43 -18.25
N LYS A 630 6.06 17.86 -18.89
CA LYS A 630 7.43 17.34 -18.69
C LYS A 630 8.32 18.51 -18.30
N ASP A 631 9.14 18.30 -17.29
CA ASP A 631 10.15 19.28 -16.85
C ASP A 631 11.28 18.48 -16.18
N PRO A 632 12.57 18.82 -16.37
CA PRO A 632 13.67 18.16 -15.67
C PRO A 632 13.54 18.18 -14.14
N ARG A 633 12.84 19.17 -13.59
CA ARG A 633 12.56 19.28 -12.14
C ARG A 633 11.46 18.33 -11.67
N LEU A 634 10.67 17.74 -12.58
CA LEU A 634 9.57 16.85 -12.25
C LEU A 634 10.08 15.43 -11.92
N ILE A 635 10.88 15.33 -10.85
CA ILE A 635 11.50 14.08 -10.40
C ILE A 635 10.48 13.30 -9.57
N THR A 636 10.12 12.10 -10.02
CA THR A 636 9.21 11.18 -9.29
C THR A 636 7.90 11.83 -8.81
N PRO A 637 7.11 12.46 -9.72
CA PRO A 637 5.82 13.03 -9.37
C PRO A 637 4.87 11.92 -8.91
N THR A 638 4.23 12.10 -7.75
CA THR A 638 3.31 11.10 -7.18
C THR A 638 1.98 11.72 -6.79
N GLY A 639 1.79 12.11 -5.53
CA GLY A 639 0.59 12.76 -5.04
C GLY A 639 0.42 14.16 -5.64
N LYS A 640 -0.80 14.46 -6.09
CA LYS A 640 -1.24 15.74 -6.66
C LYS A 640 -2.45 16.20 -5.86
N PHE A 641 -2.46 17.46 -5.45
CA PHE A 641 -3.51 18.02 -4.62
C PHE A 641 -3.93 19.36 -5.20
N ASN A 642 -5.11 19.42 -5.80
CA ASN A 642 -5.68 20.70 -6.21
C ASN A 642 -6.11 21.47 -4.95
N VAL A 643 -5.79 22.77 -4.89
CA VAL A 643 -6.03 23.60 -3.71
C VAL A 643 -7.51 23.59 -3.32
N TYR A 644 -8.40 23.93 -4.24
CA TYR A 644 -9.85 24.01 -3.97
C TYR A 644 -10.43 22.65 -3.56
N ASN A 645 -10.16 21.60 -4.33
CA ASN A 645 -10.69 20.26 -4.05
C ASN A 645 -10.18 19.69 -2.72
N THR A 646 -8.96 20.06 -2.31
CA THR A 646 -8.38 19.66 -1.01
C THR A 646 -8.91 20.49 0.15
N GLN A 647 -9.07 21.80 -0.05
CA GLN A 647 -9.68 22.71 0.93
C GLN A 647 -11.11 22.25 1.28
N HIS A 648 -11.91 21.98 0.24
CA HIS A 648 -13.34 21.72 0.35
C HIS A 648 -13.72 20.24 0.37
N ASP A 649 -12.77 19.31 0.46
CA ASP A 649 -13.04 17.87 0.49
C ASP A 649 -13.95 17.40 -0.67
N VAL A 650 -13.60 17.80 -1.89
CA VAL A 650 -14.33 17.45 -3.13
C VAL A 650 -13.63 16.27 -3.83
N TYR A 651 -14.28 15.11 -3.92
CA TYR A 651 -13.73 13.90 -4.54
C TYR A 651 -14.78 12.82 -4.88
#